data_AF-A0A4Q6BB64-F1
#
_entry.id   AF-A0A4Q6BB64-F1
#
_cell.length_a   1.000
_cell.length_b   1.000
_cell.length_c   1.000
_cell.angle_alpha   90.00
_cell.angle_beta   90.00
_cell.angle_gamma   90.00
#
_symmetry.space_group_name_H-M   'P 1'
#
loop_
_entity.id
_entity.type
_entity.pdbx_description
1 polymer ?
#
loop_
_entity_poly.entity_id
_entity_poly.type
_entity_poly.pdbx_seq_one_letter_code
_entity_poly.pdbx_strand_id
1 'polypeptide(L)'
;MREKTGKRGNIVPLFAIFATIFCTAFQFSASAQQLTIRDFVLFGANSTQIGTSTAVSGGRIGSNNLVQTTGNTTITADINSANTVQLANSNTIRGNITAANKKNLTGNIFSTGSNFSFPDANKQLHVGGNVAIQNGTIKGLLYMPKAAKYNGPKIQRFDNPVFPQLPQLPAVTTFLPAGTSDITGTATIKPATPYRDLKLSGGATVTFAGTGVYTLNSIKIGNAGNRLVLDFQDNANGFIVIHVHGDVDLGKINVQLVRGGHASRVYMEVHGNGSTSSSGKEAWRLGNGASGTNATIWYGNVWAPNGDIFVGQGSTPPKVEGALWSGSNVTVGSGVAVKYVQPQPCPPVVADAGTDQTLVCPAPFVSIGTTKSSGALYTWTTAIDGKETIVGTTPIIKATRKGTYTLTVSNGCGNAVTDKVEVGYKSCIEPINPNTGKTNNLIGHELTNLSTNLEEAKKHLVILGENSDRVLIEAVAIVGKEEEAKAFLRANGLLNEIPNGVAYQIISGSFPINKLLAINARPDLFNHCRPVFRPQGNAGIATSEGDRAIAANLARGGYNIGGAGVKVGVISDSYNRSSLQLDNAGLDVKNGDLPGTGNPEGNTAPVEVVLDYPYGVRSDEGRAMLQIIHDLAPKSPLAFRTGFRSAGDMAQGILELKNAGCKVIVDDVTYVTEPFFQDGVVAKAVDQVTNAGVSYFTSAGNFGQKAYTKTFQRAPAPANLGNYAHNFSGTGDIYQRLKLKSGTYTIVLQWKDAIYSLAQTQGTINDLDIYLVDQGERIGFNRNNLGGDPFEV
;
A
#
# COMPACT_ATOMS: atom_id res chain seq x y z
N MET A 1 -42.34 -55.50 -41.50
CA MET A 1 -41.38 -55.98 -42.52
C MET A 1 -40.31 -56.77 -41.77
N ARG A 2 -40.45 -58.09 -41.64
CA ARG A 2 -39.68 -59.15 -42.36
C ARG A 2 -38.16 -58.92 -42.26
N GLU A 3 -37.31 -59.82 -41.77
CA GLU A 3 -37.37 -61.29 -41.82
C GLU A 3 -36.42 -61.95 -40.77
N LYS A 4 -36.75 -63.19 -40.38
CA LYS A 4 -35.95 -64.13 -39.55
C LYS A 4 -34.74 -64.64 -40.38
N THR A 5 -33.61 -65.08 -39.82
CA THR A 5 -33.36 -66.40 -39.17
C THR A 5 -31.90 -66.43 -38.63
N GLY A 6 -31.61 -66.96 -37.45
CA GLY A 6 -31.04 -68.31 -37.33
C GLY A 6 -29.96 -68.36 -36.21
N LYS A 7 -29.89 -69.47 -35.47
CA LYS A 7 -29.16 -69.67 -34.21
C LYS A 7 -27.75 -70.29 -34.40
N ARG A 8 -26.89 -70.00 -33.39
CA ARG A 8 -25.77 -70.77 -32.78
C ARG A 8 -24.37 -70.73 -33.42
N GLY A 9 -23.40 -70.38 -32.57
CA GLY A 9 -21.99 -70.71 -32.66
C GLY A 9 -21.17 -69.99 -31.58
N ASN A 10 -20.78 -70.67 -30.51
CA ASN A 10 -19.83 -70.19 -29.50
C ASN A 10 -18.42 -70.15 -30.10
N ILE A 11 -17.69 -69.03 -29.97
CA ILE A 11 -16.23 -68.99 -30.09
C ILE A 11 -15.67 -68.01 -29.04
N VAL A 12 -14.85 -68.54 -28.15
CA VAL A 12 -13.92 -67.82 -27.26
C VAL A 12 -12.59 -67.70 -28.00
N PRO A 13 -11.88 -66.55 -27.98
CA PRO A 13 -10.49 -66.50 -28.40
C PRO A 13 -9.52 -66.43 -27.22
N LEU A 14 -8.57 -67.36 -27.29
CA LEU A 14 -7.17 -67.34 -26.85
C LEU A 14 -6.53 -65.94 -26.84
N PHE A 15 -5.76 -65.61 -25.81
CA PHE A 15 -4.32 -65.27 -25.95
C PHE A 15 -3.65 -65.29 -24.57
N ALA A 16 -2.62 -66.11 -24.45
CA ALA A 16 -1.71 -66.21 -23.30
C ALA A 16 -0.39 -65.50 -23.64
N ILE A 17 0.32 -65.07 -22.58
CA ILE A 17 1.78 -65.15 -22.32
C ILE A 17 2.29 -63.90 -21.58
N PHE A 18 3.00 -64.17 -20.46
CA PHE A 18 3.77 -63.32 -19.52
C PHE A 18 3.03 -62.62 -18.38
N ALA A 19 2.94 -63.30 -17.23
CA ALA A 19 3.03 -62.67 -15.91
C ALA A 19 3.58 -63.67 -14.86
N THR A 20 4.90 -63.81 -14.82
CA THR A 20 5.63 -64.32 -13.64
C THR A 20 6.39 -63.13 -13.06
N ILE A 21 6.16 -62.82 -11.78
CA ILE A 21 7.08 -62.24 -10.77
C ILE A 21 6.33 -61.38 -9.74
N PHE A 22 6.62 -61.67 -8.46
CA PHE A 22 6.25 -61.02 -7.19
C PHE A 22 4.83 -61.18 -6.63
N CYS A 23 4.65 -62.32 -5.96
CA CYS A 23 3.88 -62.40 -4.73
C CYS A 23 4.67 -61.67 -3.62
N THR A 24 4.36 -60.40 -3.35
CA THR A 24 4.76 -59.74 -2.10
C THR A 24 3.55 -59.68 -1.18
N ALA A 25 3.72 -60.28 0.00
CA ALA A 25 2.83 -60.10 1.13
C ALA A 25 2.65 -58.60 1.39
N PHE A 26 1.41 -58.10 1.27
CA PHE A 26 1.04 -56.84 1.90
C PHE A 26 1.11 -57.06 3.42
N GLN A 27 2.28 -56.80 3.99
CA GLN A 27 2.39 -56.51 5.42
C GLN A 27 1.58 -55.25 5.67
N PHE A 28 0.44 -55.38 6.35
CA PHE A 28 -0.13 -54.24 7.08
C PHE A 28 0.89 -53.84 8.15
N SER A 29 1.78 -52.91 7.83
CA SER A 29 2.54 -52.20 8.84
C SER A 29 1.56 -51.33 9.61
N ALA A 30 1.10 -51.80 10.76
CA ALA A 30 0.37 -50.98 11.71
C ALA A 30 1.29 -49.81 12.13
N SER A 31 1.06 -48.63 11.55
CA SER A 31 1.76 -47.42 11.96
C SER A 31 1.49 -47.19 13.45
N ALA A 32 2.53 -46.99 14.24
CA ALA A 32 2.39 -46.70 15.66
C ALA A 32 1.53 -45.44 15.86
N GLN A 33 0.57 -45.49 16.79
CA GLN A 33 -0.31 -44.35 17.09
C GLN A 33 0.53 -43.11 17.46
N GLN A 34 0.37 -42.01 16.73
CA GLN A 34 0.95 -40.70 17.07
C GLN A 34 0.08 -40.03 18.13
N LEU A 35 0.65 -39.77 19.31
CA LEU A 35 -0.02 -39.02 20.37
C LEU A 35 0.24 -37.52 20.23
N THR A 36 -0.71 -36.72 20.68
CA THR A 36 -0.60 -35.25 20.72
C THR A 36 -0.47 -34.78 22.16
N ILE A 37 0.16 -33.62 22.41
CA ILE A 37 0.30 -33.11 23.78
C ILE A 37 -1.06 -32.84 24.43
N ARG A 38 -2.06 -32.51 23.61
CA ARG A 38 -3.49 -32.36 23.96
C ARG A 38 -4.19 -33.69 24.27
N ASP A 39 -3.47 -34.79 24.42
CA ASP A 39 -3.99 -36.04 25.00
C ASP A 39 -3.53 -36.21 26.46
N PHE A 40 -2.55 -35.42 26.91
CA PHE A 40 -1.91 -35.58 28.21
C PHE A 40 -2.46 -34.59 29.24
N VAL A 41 -2.91 -35.13 30.37
CA VAL A 41 -3.26 -34.34 31.56
C VAL A 41 -2.01 -33.89 32.30
N LEU A 42 -0.96 -34.72 32.32
CA LEU A 42 0.33 -34.42 32.94
C LEU A 42 1.45 -34.83 31.99
N PHE A 43 2.39 -33.93 31.71
CA PHE A 43 3.58 -34.25 30.92
C PHE A 43 4.80 -33.44 31.37
N GLY A 44 5.77 -34.10 32.00
CA GLY A 44 7.11 -33.53 32.24
C GLY A 44 8.12 -34.13 31.27
N ALA A 45 8.81 -33.28 30.52
CA ALA A 45 9.85 -33.74 29.58
C ALA A 45 10.91 -34.60 30.28
N ASN A 46 11.33 -34.21 31.49
CA ASN A 46 12.27 -35.00 32.28
C ASN A 46 11.57 -36.05 33.14
N SER A 47 10.61 -35.66 33.99
CA SER A 47 9.86 -36.63 34.80
C SER A 47 8.47 -36.14 35.16
N THR A 48 7.55 -37.09 35.36
CA THR A 48 6.23 -36.85 35.95
C THR A 48 6.09 -37.68 37.22
N GLN A 49 5.92 -37.01 38.35
CA GLN A 49 5.85 -37.61 39.68
C GLN A 49 4.48 -37.37 40.32
N ILE A 50 3.90 -38.43 40.88
CA ILE A 50 2.56 -38.43 41.48
C ILE A 50 2.64 -38.89 42.94
N GLY A 51 2.17 -38.04 43.84
CA GLY A 51 2.15 -38.28 45.28
C GLY A 51 1.07 -39.26 45.74
N THR A 52 1.17 -39.63 47.01
CA THR A 52 0.22 -40.48 47.77
C THR A 52 -1.20 -39.93 47.74
N SER A 53 -2.22 -40.78 47.67
CA SER A 53 -3.64 -40.43 47.67
C SER A 53 -4.06 -39.43 46.58
N THR A 54 -3.27 -39.30 45.51
CA THR A 54 -3.60 -38.44 44.37
C THR A 54 -4.63 -39.13 43.49
N ALA A 55 -5.57 -38.37 42.94
CA ALA A 55 -6.51 -38.85 41.93
C ALA A 55 -6.23 -38.12 40.61
N VAL A 56 -5.87 -38.88 39.57
CA VAL A 56 -5.76 -38.36 38.19
C VAL A 56 -6.85 -39.02 37.34
N SER A 57 -7.78 -38.21 36.84
CA SER A 57 -8.93 -38.67 36.07
C SER A 57 -8.93 -38.17 34.63
N GLY A 58 -8.96 -39.09 33.68
CA GLY A 58 -8.99 -38.82 32.24
C GLY A 58 -7.61 -38.48 31.63
N GLY A 59 -7.53 -38.53 30.30
CA GLY A 59 -6.32 -38.22 29.55
C GLY A 59 -5.17 -39.22 29.74
N ARG A 60 -3.94 -38.74 29.52
CA ARG A 60 -2.70 -39.51 29.65
C ARG A 60 -1.70 -38.83 30.59
N ILE A 61 -0.92 -39.62 31.31
CA ILE A 61 0.23 -39.19 32.09
C ILE A 61 1.48 -39.58 31.31
N GLY A 62 2.39 -38.66 31.06
CA GLY A 62 3.56 -38.96 30.23
C GLY A 62 4.84 -38.29 30.66
N SER A 63 5.94 -38.81 30.13
CA SER A 63 7.27 -38.23 30.24
C SER A 63 8.21 -38.77 29.18
N ASN A 64 9.22 -37.99 28.79
CA ASN A 64 10.28 -38.52 27.93
C ASN A 64 11.29 -39.37 28.71
N ASN A 65 11.34 -39.35 30.04
CA ASN A 65 12.22 -40.25 30.81
C ASN A 65 11.50 -41.08 31.87
N LEU A 66 10.87 -40.46 32.87
CA LEU A 66 10.36 -41.19 34.04
C LEU A 66 8.93 -40.78 34.36
N VAL A 67 8.02 -41.75 34.44
CA VAL A 67 6.77 -41.58 35.18
C VAL A 67 6.87 -42.36 36.47
N GLN A 68 6.67 -41.68 37.61
CA GLN A 68 6.78 -42.31 38.92
C GLN A 68 5.64 -41.95 39.87
N THR A 69 5.39 -42.85 40.82
CA THR A 69 4.57 -42.56 42.00
C THR A 69 5.43 -42.68 43.26
N THR A 70 5.18 -41.85 44.27
CA THR A 70 5.89 -41.93 45.56
C THR A 70 5.10 -42.55 46.70
N GLY A 71 3.85 -42.92 46.45
CA GLY A 71 3.00 -43.61 47.40
C GLY A 71 1.80 -44.28 46.73
N ASN A 72 0.78 -44.62 47.53
CA ASN A 72 -0.41 -45.30 47.02
C ASN A 72 -1.30 -44.32 46.24
N THR A 73 -1.60 -44.60 44.97
CA THR A 73 -2.56 -43.81 44.19
C THR A 73 -3.44 -44.69 43.32
N THR A 74 -4.62 -44.17 42.98
CA THR A 74 -5.48 -44.75 41.95
C THR A 74 -5.43 -43.86 40.71
N ILE A 75 -4.94 -44.41 39.61
CA ILE A 75 -4.80 -43.71 38.33
C ILE A 75 -5.75 -44.35 37.32
N THR A 76 -6.62 -43.53 36.73
CA THR A 76 -7.55 -43.98 35.66
C THR A 76 -7.08 -43.60 34.26
N ALA A 77 -6.10 -42.70 34.17
CA ALA A 77 -5.44 -42.30 32.94
C ALA A 77 -4.49 -43.38 32.40
N ASP A 78 -4.21 -43.34 31.10
CA ASP A 78 -3.10 -44.12 30.53
C ASP A 78 -1.76 -43.53 31.00
N ILE A 79 -0.75 -44.37 31.13
CA ILE A 79 0.63 -43.97 31.46
C ILE A 79 1.53 -44.24 30.25
N ASN A 80 2.23 -43.23 29.75
CA ASN A 80 3.13 -43.37 28.61
C ASN A 80 4.50 -42.72 28.89
N SER A 81 5.51 -43.55 29.12
CA SER A 81 6.91 -43.12 29.26
C SER A 81 7.74 -43.56 28.07
N ALA A 82 8.59 -42.68 27.54
CA ALA A 82 9.57 -43.07 26.54
C ALA A 82 10.68 -43.95 27.12
N ASN A 83 10.90 -43.94 28.44
CA ASN A 83 11.91 -44.78 29.07
C ASN A 83 11.31 -45.64 30.18
N THR A 84 11.24 -45.15 31.42
CA THR A 84 10.88 -45.96 32.58
C THR A 84 9.57 -45.54 33.24
N VAL A 85 8.94 -46.51 33.90
CA VAL A 85 7.78 -46.30 34.79
C VAL A 85 8.07 -46.99 36.12
N GLN A 86 7.97 -46.26 37.22
CA GLN A 86 8.27 -46.75 38.57
C GLN A 86 7.12 -46.46 39.52
N LEU A 87 6.44 -47.51 39.99
CA LEU A 87 5.27 -47.36 40.85
C LEU A 87 5.60 -47.78 42.30
N ALA A 88 5.24 -46.95 43.28
CA ALA A 88 5.38 -47.27 44.69
C ALA A 88 4.39 -48.37 45.14
N ASN A 89 4.33 -48.63 46.45
CA ASN A 89 3.42 -49.62 47.02
C ASN A 89 1.94 -49.23 46.83
N SER A 90 1.09 -50.25 46.66
CA SER A 90 -0.38 -50.17 46.67
C SER A 90 -0.99 -49.25 45.60
N ASN A 91 -0.36 -49.23 44.42
CA ASN A 91 -0.88 -48.50 43.27
C ASN A 91 -1.95 -49.29 42.53
N THR A 92 -3.05 -48.63 42.18
CA THR A 92 -4.11 -49.18 41.31
C THR A 92 -4.15 -48.43 40.00
N ILE A 93 -3.84 -49.09 38.88
CA ILE A 93 -3.84 -48.47 37.55
C ILE A 93 -4.95 -49.10 36.70
N ARG A 94 -5.84 -48.27 36.15
CA ARG A 94 -6.97 -48.70 35.30
C ARG A 94 -6.82 -48.29 33.83
N GLY A 95 -5.78 -47.54 33.47
CA GLY A 95 -5.41 -47.22 32.09
C GLY A 95 -4.38 -48.19 31.51
N ASN A 96 -4.07 -48.06 30.23
CA ASN A 96 -2.93 -48.77 29.61
C ASN A 96 -1.60 -48.19 30.13
N ILE A 97 -0.55 -49.01 30.11
CA ILE A 97 0.79 -48.58 30.53
C ILE A 97 1.79 -48.86 29.42
N THR A 98 2.64 -47.88 29.12
CA THR A 98 3.74 -48.00 28.17
C THR A 98 5.03 -47.49 28.80
N ALA A 99 6.08 -48.31 28.75
CA ALA A 99 7.45 -47.93 29.11
C ALA A 99 8.39 -48.38 27.97
N ALA A 100 8.73 -47.47 27.05
CA ALA A 100 9.28 -47.84 25.75
C ALA A 100 10.79 -48.15 25.73
N ASN A 101 11.54 -47.77 26.77
CA ASN A 101 12.98 -47.92 26.83
C ASN A 101 13.76 -47.35 25.62
N LYS A 102 13.38 -46.17 25.11
CA LYS A 102 14.01 -45.54 23.93
C LYS A 102 15.51 -45.28 24.09
N LYS A 103 16.00 -45.14 25.33
CA LYS A 103 17.42 -44.92 25.66
C LYS A 103 18.20 -46.22 25.90
N ASN A 104 17.61 -47.40 25.68
CA ASN A 104 18.26 -48.71 25.89
C ASN A 104 18.86 -48.85 27.30
N LEU A 105 18.11 -48.45 28.32
CA LEU A 105 18.54 -48.49 29.71
C LEU A 105 18.68 -49.93 30.22
N THR A 106 19.63 -50.13 31.12
CA THR A 106 19.79 -51.37 31.87
C THR A 106 18.90 -51.37 33.13
N GLY A 107 18.62 -52.54 33.70
CA GLY A 107 17.74 -52.68 34.87
C GLY A 107 16.26 -52.84 34.52
N ASN A 108 15.37 -52.52 35.45
CA ASN A 108 13.92 -52.64 35.29
C ASN A 108 13.37 -51.39 34.60
N ILE A 109 12.68 -51.59 33.48
CA ILE A 109 12.01 -50.54 32.70
C ILE A 109 10.62 -50.25 33.26
N PHE A 110 9.95 -51.29 33.76
CA PHE A 110 8.75 -51.16 34.57
C PHE A 110 9.00 -51.83 35.93
N SER A 111 8.80 -51.08 37.02
CA SER A 111 8.87 -51.63 38.37
C SER A 111 7.69 -51.20 39.23
N THR A 112 7.26 -52.07 40.15
CA THR A 112 6.24 -51.75 41.15
C THR A 112 6.68 -52.20 42.54
N GLY A 113 6.21 -51.47 43.56
CA GLY A 113 6.21 -51.93 44.95
C GLY A 113 5.18 -53.03 45.20
N SER A 114 4.97 -53.35 46.48
CA SER A 114 4.00 -54.35 46.95
C SER A 114 2.56 -53.90 46.71
N ASN A 115 1.64 -54.85 46.58
CA ASN A 115 0.20 -54.67 46.41
C ASN A 115 -0.19 -53.90 45.14
N PHE A 116 0.55 -54.08 44.04
CA PHE A 116 0.19 -53.48 42.76
C PHE A 116 -1.11 -54.09 42.21
N SER A 117 -2.01 -53.24 41.74
CA SER A 117 -3.31 -53.64 41.18
C SER A 117 -3.46 -53.14 39.75
N PHE A 118 -3.60 -54.08 38.82
CA PHE A 118 -3.92 -53.85 37.41
C PHE A 118 -5.17 -54.68 37.05
N PRO A 119 -6.36 -54.21 37.47
CA PRO A 119 -7.53 -55.07 37.64
C PRO A 119 -8.37 -55.30 36.38
N ASP A 120 -8.06 -54.64 35.27
CA ASP A 120 -8.84 -54.74 34.03
C ASP A 120 -8.15 -55.70 33.04
N ALA A 121 -8.85 -56.76 32.65
CA ALA A 121 -8.34 -57.78 31.74
C ALA A 121 -8.14 -57.28 30.30
N ASN A 122 -8.78 -56.17 29.93
CA ASN A 122 -8.69 -55.59 28.60
C ASN A 122 -7.55 -54.55 28.48
N LYS A 123 -6.86 -54.22 29.58
CA LYS A 123 -5.77 -53.24 29.58
C LYS A 123 -4.43 -53.90 29.34
N GLN A 124 -3.57 -53.17 28.65
CA GLN A 124 -2.29 -53.66 28.16
C GLN A 124 -1.14 -52.91 28.82
N LEU A 125 -0.10 -53.67 29.17
CA LEU A 125 1.18 -53.20 29.67
C LEU A 125 2.26 -53.52 28.61
N HIS A 126 2.75 -52.50 27.92
CA HIS A 126 3.82 -52.61 26.92
C HIS A 126 5.14 -52.12 27.49
N VAL A 127 6.14 -52.99 27.59
CA VAL A 127 7.43 -52.66 28.22
C VAL A 127 8.61 -53.07 27.35
N GLY A 128 9.52 -52.14 27.05
CA GLY A 128 10.69 -52.35 26.19
C GLY A 128 11.91 -52.98 26.86
N GLY A 129 11.76 -53.64 28.00
CA GLY A 129 12.86 -54.26 28.74
C GLY A 129 12.40 -55.03 29.98
N ASN A 130 13.26 -55.13 30.99
CA ASN A 130 12.95 -55.96 32.16
C ASN A 130 11.78 -55.38 32.98
N VAL A 131 11.01 -56.28 33.59
CA VAL A 131 9.79 -55.98 34.35
C VAL A 131 9.90 -56.61 35.73
N ALA A 132 9.66 -55.81 36.78
CA ALA A 132 9.63 -56.28 38.16
C ALA A 132 8.34 -55.83 38.88
N ILE A 133 7.47 -56.78 39.19
CA ILE A 133 6.23 -56.55 39.94
C ILE A 133 6.33 -57.33 41.24
N GLN A 134 6.45 -56.64 42.38
CA GLN A 134 6.76 -57.31 43.65
C GLN A 134 5.67 -58.32 44.06
N ASN A 135 4.40 -57.89 44.17
CA ASN A 135 3.23 -58.74 44.37
C ASN A 135 1.94 -57.93 44.08
N GLY A 136 0.79 -58.60 44.04
CA GLY A 136 -0.52 -57.97 43.87
C GLY A 136 -1.45 -58.67 42.88
N THR A 137 -2.46 -57.95 42.37
CA THR A 137 -3.49 -58.47 41.45
C THR A 137 -3.28 -57.95 40.04
N ILE A 138 -3.01 -58.84 39.08
CA ILE A 138 -2.77 -58.46 37.69
C ILE A 138 -3.72 -59.27 36.80
N LYS A 139 -4.69 -58.59 36.18
CA LYS A 139 -5.63 -59.20 35.24
C LYS A 139 -5.36 -58.85 33.78
N GLY A 140 -4.69 -57.71 33.53
CA GLY A 140 -4.36 -57.27 32.18
C GLY A 140 -3.22 -58.06 31.50
N LEU A 141 -2.92 -57.68 30.26
CA LEU A 141 -1.98 -58.37 29.39
C LEU A 141 -0.60 -57.68 29.38
N LEU A 142 0.48 -58.45 29.44
CA LEU A 142 1.85 -57.94 29.36
C LEU A 142 2.51 -58.29 28.02
N TYR A 143 3.02 -57.27 27.35
CA TYR A 143 3.85 -57.37 26.15
C TYR A 143 5.27 -56.90 26.48
N MET A 144 6.27 -57.76 26.23
CA MET A 144 7.68 -57.45 26.48
C MET A 144 8.61 -58.21 25.52
N PRO A 145 9.85 -57.76 25.29
CA PRO A 145 10.80 -58.49 24.45
C PRO A 145 11.07 -59.88 25.02
N LYS A 146 11.18 -60.88 24.14
CA LYS A 146 11.44 -62.28 24.52
C LYS A 146 12.71 -62.46 25.38
N ALA A 147 13.72 -61.63 25.15
CA ALA A 147 14.99 -61.67 25.91
C ALA A 147 14.93 -60.95 27.27
N ALA A 148 13.86 -60.21 27.57
CA ALA A 148 13.76 -59.44 28.80
C ALA A 148 13.35 -60.32 30.00
N LYS A 149 13.85 -59.97 31.19
CA LYS A 149 13.56 -60.67 32.44
C LYS A 149 12.25 -60.17 33.06
N TYR A 150 11.42 -61.11 33.52
CA TYR A 150 10.21 -60.83 34.29
C TYR A 150 10.35 -61.42 35.69
N ASN A 151 10.15 -60.60 36.72
CA ASN A 151 10.04 -61.04 38.12
C ASN A 151 8.69 -60.56 38.68
N GLY A 152 7.80 -61.49 39.07
CA GLY A 152 6.51 -61.14 39.67
C GLY A 152 5.45 -62.24 39.58
N PRO A 153 4.18 -61.92 39.92
CA PRO A 153 3.05 -62.86 39.86
C PRO A 153 2.84 -63.47 38.47
N LYS A 154 2.16 -64.62 38.39
CA LYS A 154 1.81 -65.24 37.11
C LYS A 154 0.91 -64.30 36.28
N ILE A 155 1.29 -64.06 35.01
CA ILE A 155 0.58 -63.19 34.08
C ILE A 155 0.68 -63.74 32.65
N GLN A 156 -0.32 -63.47 31.81
CA GLN A 156 -0.27 -63.77 30.38
C GLN A 156 0.71 -62.83 29.68
N ARG A 157 1.69 -63.42 28.99
CA ARG A 157 2.81 -62.72 28.35
C ARG A 157 2.78 -62.92 26.84
N PHE A 158 3.08 -61.85 26.13
CA PHE A 158 3.20 -61.82 24.68
C PHE A 158 4.54 -61.18 24.28
N ASP A 159 5.09 -61.66 23.17
CA ASP A 159 6.26 -61.04 22.54
C ASP A 159 5.81 -59.79 21.74
N ASN A 160 6.77 -58.92 21.39
CA ASN A 160 6.59 -57.76 20.51
C ASN A 160 5.70 -56.63 21.09
N PRO A 161 6.20 -55.88 22.09
CA PRO A 161 5.50 -54.68 22.56
C PRO A 161 5.41 -53.61 21.46
N VAL A 162 4.27 -52.90 21.41
CA VAL A 162 4.03 -51.77 20.51
C VAL A 162 4.07 -50.49 21.34
N PHE A 163 4.77 -49.47 20.84
CA PHE A 163 4.95 -48.21 21.54
C PHE A 163 4.37 -47.06 20.71
N PRO A 164 3.45 -46.24 21.27
CA PRO A 164 3.00 -45.04 20.58
C PRO A 164 4.13 -44.01 20.48
N GLN A 165 4.07 -43.15 19.47
CA GLN A 165 4.96 -41.99 19.40
C GLN A 165 4.47 -40.91 20.37
N LEU A 166 5.32 -40.58 21.35
CA LEU A 166 5.06 -39.48 22.31
C LEU A 166 4.98 -38.13 21.59
N PRO A 167 4.26 -37.15 22.17
CA PRO A 167 4.04 -35.86 21.53
C PRO A 167 5.29 -34.98 21.52
N GLN A 168 5.34 -34.08 20.55
CA GLN A 168 6.16 -32.88 20.67
C GLN A 168 5.52 -31.92 21.67
N LEU A 169 6.33 -31.29 22.51
CA LEU A 169 5.86 -30.25 23.43
C LEU A 169 5.46 -28.99 22.65
N PRO A 170 4.59 -28.12 23.20
CA PRO A 170 4.20 -26.89 22.53
C PRO A 170 5.41 -26.01 22.21
N ALA A 171 5.37 -25.32 21.07
CA ALA A 171 6.37 -24.29 20.77
C ALA A 171 6.29 -23.17 21.82
N VAL A 172 7.44 -22.57 22.14
CA VAL A 172 7.50 -21.42 23.05
C VAL A 172 7.05 -20.17 22.30
N THR A 173 6.05 -19.48 22.83
CA THR A 173 5.45 -18.28 22.20
C THR A 173 6.26 -17.05 22.54
N THR A 174 6.60 -16.20 21.56
CA THR A 174 7.19 -14.88 21.84
C THR A 174 6.13 -13.94 22.42
N PHE A 175 6.28 -13.51 23.66
CA PHE A 175 5.33 -12.62 24.33
C PHE A 175 5.53 -11.14 23.95
N LEU A 176 4.44 -10.37 24.00
CA LEU A 176 4.54 -8.91 24.08
C LEU A 176 5.31 -8.50 25.35
N PRO A 177 5.97 -7.32 25.38
CA PRO A 177 6.60 -6.82 26.59
C PRO A 177 5.60 -6.68 27.74
N ALA A 178 6.04 -7.00 28.96
CA ALA A 178 5.26 -6.73 30.16
C ALA A 178 5.11 -5.21 30.40
N GLY A 179 4.06 -4.83 31.13
CA GLY A 179 3.80 -3.44 31.47
C GLY A 179 4.67 -2.93 32.61
N THR A 180 4.41 -1.72 33.09
CA THR A 180 5.14 -1.10 34.20
C THR A 180 4.34 -1.05 35.51
N SER A 181 3.02 -1.27 35.45
CA SER A 181 2.12 -1.17 36.61
C SER A 181 1.92 -2.50 37.32
N ASP A 182 2.12 -2.52 38.64
CA ASP A 182 1.82 -3.67 39.50
C ASP A 182 0.35 -3.73 39.90
N ILE A 183 -0.14 -4.95 40.12
CA ILE A 183 -1.45 -5.25 40.67
C ILE A 183 -1.23 -5.82 42.08
N THR A 184 -1.50 -5.02 43.11
CA THR A 184 -1.19 -5.37 44.51
C THR A 184 -2.42 -5.64 45.38
N GLY A 185 -3.63 -5.50 44.81
CA GLY A 185 -4.90 -5.67 45.52
C GLY A 185 -6.05 -6.00 44.57
N THR A 186 -7.29 -5.77 45.01
CA THR A 186 -8.49 -6.01 44.20
C THR A 186 -8.47 -5.14 42.94
N ALA A 187 -8.61 -5.77 41.77
CA ALA A 187 -8.51 -5.09 40.49
C ALA A 187 -9.32 -5.78 39.40
N THR A 188 -9.62 -5.04 38.33
CA THR A 188 -10.10 -5.61 37.06
C THR A 188 -9.08 -5.28 35.99
N ILE A 189 -8.59 -6.30 35.32
CA ILE A 189 -7.60 -6.20 34.24
C ILE A 189 -8.22 -6.63 32.91
N LYS A 190 -7.68 -6.09 31.81
CA LYS A 190 -8.23 -6.27 30.46
C LYS A 190 -7.18 -6.91 29.54
N PRO A 191 -7.59 -7.68 28.52
CA PRO A 191 -6.66 -8.22 27.54
C PRO A 191 -6.04 -7.09 26.71
N ALA A 192 -4.90 -7.38 26.07
CA ALA A 192 -4.09 -6.44 25.27
C ALA A 192 -3.55 -5.21 26.04
N THR A 193 -3.80 -5.13 27.35
CA THR A 193 -3.15 -4.17 28.25
C THR A 193 -2.00 -4.89 28.96
N PRO A 194 -0.75 -4.43 28.82
CA PRO A 194 0.37 -5.09 29.48
C PRO A 194 0.45 -4.67 30.96
N TYR A 195 0.71 -5.61 31.87
CA TYR A 195 0.88 -5.40 33.31
C TYR A 195 2.28 -5.84 33.75
N ARG A 196 2.79 -5.27 34.84
CA ARG A 196 4.09 -5.69 35.41
C ARG A 196 3.89 -6.92 36.29
N ASP A 197 3.76 -6.77 37.60
CA ASP A 197 3.62 -7.91 38.50
C ASP A 197 2.23 -8.02 39.11
N LEU A 198 1.70 -9.23 39.24
CA LEU A 198 0.52 -9.53 40.07
C LEU A 198 1.00 -10.03 41.45
N LYS A 199 0.93 -9.18 42.47
CA LYS A 199 1.48 -9.45 43.82
C LYS A 199 0.42 -9.28 44.89
N LEU A 200 -0.23 -10.37 45.30
CA LEU A 200 -1.33 -10.32 46.29
C LEU A 200 -0.87 -10.85 47.65
N SER A 201 -1.11 -10.10 48.73
CA SER A 201 -0.75 -10.52 50.10
C SER A 201 -1.89 -11.30 50.80
N GLY A 202 -3.16 -10.94 50.55
CA GLY A 202 -4.33 -11.65 51.04
C GLY A 202 -5.66 -10.92 50.79
N GLY A 203 -6.76 -11.67 50.69
CA GLY A 203 -8.14 -11.16 50.62
C GLY A 203 -8.53 -10.41 49.34
N ALA A 204 -7.65 -10.36 48.33
CA ALA A 204 -7.89 -9.60 47.11
C ALA A 204 -8.65 -10.42 46.06
N THR A 205 -9.51 -9.75 45.27
CA THR A 205 -10.12 -10.34 44.06
C THR A 205 -9.57 -9.65 42.81
N VAL A 206 -8.91 -10.39 41.92
CA VAL A 206 -8.49 -9.88 40.61
C VAL A 206 -9.33 -10.50 39.51
N THR A 207 -9.98 -9.67 38.70
CA THR A 207 -10.84 -10.09 37.60
C THR A 207 -10.13 -9.90 36.26
N PHE A 208 -9.94 -10.99 35.52
CA PHE A 208 -9.53 -10.99 34.11
C PHE A 208 -10.78 -10.80 33.27
N ALA A 209 -11.10 -9.55 32.92
CA ALA A 209 -12.34 -9.17 32.25
C ALA A 209 -12.21 -9.18 30.73
N GLY A 210 -12.84 -10.19 30.11
CA GLY A 210 -12.91 -10.37 28.66
C GLY A 210 -11.94 -11.42 28.15
N THR A 211 -12.26 -12.00 27.00
CA THR A 211 -11.40 -12.98 26.32
C THR A 211 -10.29 -12.27 25.53
N GLY A 212 -9.09 -12.83 25.55
CA GLY A 212 -7.90 -12.32 24.85
C GLY A 212 -6.62 -12.69 25.60
N VAL A 213 -5.52 -12.04 25.22
CA VAL A 213 -4.19 -12.24 25.83
C VAL A 213 -3.95 -11.23 26.94
N TYR A 214 -3.54 -11.74 28.09
CA TYR A 214 -3.08 -10.97 29.24
C TYR A 214 -1.57 -11.21 29.40
N THR A 215 -0.80 -10.14 29.52
CA THR A 215 0.66 -10.23 29.63
C THR A 215 1.12 -9.66 30.95
N LEU A 216 1.85 -10.46 31.72
CA LEU A 216 2.43 -10.10 33.01
C LEU A 216 3.93 -10.43 33.02
N ASN A 217 4.70 -9.71 33.84
CA ASN A 217 6.07 -10.04 34.16
C ASN A 217 6.13 -11.21 35.15
N SER A 218 5.43 -11.16 36.28
CA SER A 218 5.42 -12.26 37.27
C SER A 218 4.11 -12.34 38.05
N ILE A 219 3.84 -13.50 38.67
CA ILE A 219 2.67 -13.69 39.55
C ILE A 219 3.14 -14.25 40.90
N LYS A 220 2.81 -13.57 42.00
CA LYS A 220 3.09 -13.99 43.37
C LYS A 220 1.86 -13.77 44.26
N ILE A 221 1.22 -14.86 44.67
CA ILE A 221 -0.01 -14.84 45.46
C ILE A 221 0.26 -15.44 46.83
N GLY A 222 -0.09 -14.68 47.88
CA GLY A 222 -0.01 -15.07 49.28
C GLY A 222 -1.05 -16.12 49.68
N ASN A 223 -0.93 -16.62 50.90
CA ASN A 223 -1.66 -17.81 51.36
C ASN A 223 -3.06 -17.56 51.97
N ALA A 224 -3.62 -16.34 51.87
CA ALA A 224 -4.84 -15.97 52.58
C ALA A 224 -5.93 -15.42 51.65
N GLY A 225 -6.94 -16.23 51.31
CA GLY A 225 -8.25 -15.75 50.82
C GLY A 225 -8.26 -14.95 49.52
N ASN A 226 -7.24 -15.10 48.66
CA ASN A 226 -7.19 -14.43 47.35
C ASN A 226 -8.09 -15.14 46.34
N ARG A 227 -8.62 -14.39 45.37
CA ARG A 227 -9.46 -14.91 44.29
C ARG A 227 -9.06 -14.36 42.92
N LEU A 228 -8.98 -15.23 41.92
CA LEU A 228 -8.92 -14.83 40.51
C LEU A 228 -10.25 -15.15 39.84
N VAL A 229 -10.86 -14.16 39.20
CA VAL A 229 -12.09 -14.33 38.42
C VAL A 229 -11.72 -14.27 36.94
N LEU A 230 -11.89 -15.38 36.23
CA LEU A 230 -11.69 -15.48 34.79
C LEU A 230 -13.05 -15.29 34.11
N ASP A 231 -13.23 -14.09 33.55
CA ASP A 231 -14.52 -13.59 33.13
C ASP A 231 -14.61 -13.51 31.60
N PHE A 232 -15.38 -14.44 31.03
CA PHE A 232 -15.48 -14.61 29.58
C PHE A 232 -16.48 -13.66 28.92
N GLN A 233 -17.28 -12.92 29.71
CA GLN A 233 -18.27 -11.95 29.22
C GLN A 233 -19.19 -12.54 28.13
N ASP A 234 -19.59 -13.80 28.31
CA ASP A 234 -20.48 -14.57 27.42
C ASP A 234 -19.93 -14.76 25.99
N ASN A 235 -18.62 -14.56 25.77
CA ASN A 235 -17.99 -14.90 24.50
C ASN A 235 -17.82 -16.43 24.37
N ALA A 236 -18.74 -17.06 23.65
CA ALA A 236 -18.79 -18.52 23.45
C ALA A 236 -17.51 -19.11 22.80
N ASN A 237 -16.79 -18.33 22.00
CA ASN A 237 -15.63 -18.79 21.24
C ASN A 237 -14.29 -18.20 21.74
N GLY A 238 -14.32 -17.26 22.67
CA GLY A 238 -13.11 -16.58 23.13
C GLY A 238 -12.30 -17.42 24.13
N PHE A 239 -11.02 -17.08 24.25
CA PHE A 239 -10.07 -17.72 25.15
C PHE A 239 -9.56 -16.69 26.16
N ILE A 240 -9.16 -17.15 27.35
CA ILE A 240 -8.35 -16.35 28.26
C ILE A 240 -6.94 -16.94 28.24
N VAL A 241 -6.02 -16.18 27.65
CA VAL A 241 -4.61 -16.56 27.52
C VAL A 241 -3.78 -15.69 28.44
N ILE A 242 -2.97 -16.30 29.30
CA ILE A 242 -2.15 -15.60 30.29
C ILE A 242 -0.68 -15.90 30.01
N HIS A 243 0.05 -14.90 29.51
CA HIS A 243 1.48 -14.96 29.26
C HIS A 243 2.23 -14.36 30.44
N VAL A 244 3.18 -15.11 31.00
CA VAL A 244 4.00 -14.67 32.13
C VAL A 244 5.48 -14.86 31.82
N HIS A 245 6.23 -13.75 31.74
CA HIS A 245 7.67 -13.77 31.42
C HIS A 245 8.51 -14.48 32.49
N GLY A 246 8.23 -14.21 33.75
CA GLY A 246 8.91 -14.76 34.92
C GLY A 246 8.14 -15.91 35.57
N ASP A 247 8.41 -16.14 36.84
CA ASP A 247 7.81 -17.25 37.60
C ASP A 247 6.38 -16.93 38.08
N VAL A 248 5.61 -17.99 38.28
CA VAL A 248 4.25 -17.97 38.81
C VAL A 248 4.17 -18.78 40.10
N ASP A 249 3.88 -18.12 41.21
CA ASP A 249 3.51 -18.75 42.48
C ASP A 249 2.10 -18.32 42.86
N LEU A 250 1.15 -19.22 42.67
CA LEU A 250 -0.27 -19.00 42.95
C LEU A 250 -0.64 -19.19 44.42
N GLY A 251 0.28 -19.66 45.28
CA GLY A 251 0.00 -19.87 46.69
C GLY A 251 -1.31 -20.63 46.92
N LYS A 252 -2.16 -20.12 47.83
CA LYS A 252 -3.51 -20.65 48.05
C LYS A 252 -4.53 -19.75 47.34
N ILE A 253 -4.90 -20.11 46.11
CA ILE A 253 -5.80 -19.31 45.28
C ILE A 253 -7.15 -19.99 45.02
N ASN A 254 -8.23 -19.20 45.05
CA ASN A 254 -9.51 -19.61 44.50
C ASN A 254 -9.69 -19.03 43.08
N VAL A 255 -9.71 -19.87 42.05
CA VAL A 255 -10.02 -19.44 40.68
C VAL A 255 -11.49 -19.71 40.36
N GLN A 256 -12.17 -18.73 39.77
CA GLN A 256 -13.57 -18.83 39.34
C GLN A 256 -13.68 -18.61 37.83
N LEU A 257 -14.44 -19.46 37.14
CA LEU A 257 -14.88 -19.25 35.77
C LEU A 257 -16.29 -18.64 35.81
N VAL A 258 -16.51 -17.52 35.14
CA VAL A 258 -17.84 -16.86 35.10
C VAL A 258 -18.24 -16.48 33.67
N ARG A 259 -19.52 -16.21 33.46
CA ARG A 259 -20.11 -15.69 32.21
C ARG A 259 -19.69 -16.49 30.96
N GLY A 260 -20.05 -17.77 30.96
CA GLY A 260 -19.76 -18.71 29.88
C GLY A 260 -18.39 -19.40 29.95
N GLY A 261 -17.55 -19.14 30.97
CA GLY A 261 -16.21 -19.69 31.06
C GLY A 261 -16.11 -21.22 31.14
N HIS A 262 -15.09 -21.78 30.49
CA HIS A 262 -14.79 -23.22 30.51
C HIS A 262 -13.26 -23.45 30.53
N ALA A 263 -12.79 -24.41 31.32
CA ALA A 263 -11.35 -24.63 31.53
C ALA A 263 -10.58 -25.02 30.26
N SER A 264 -11.24 -25.62 29.25
CA SER A 264 -10.62 -25.92 27.95
C SER A 264 -10.18 -24.68 27.18
N ARG A 265 -10.70 -23.49 27.55
CA ARG A 265 -10.45 -22.20 26.89
C ARG A 265 -9.60 -21.25 27.75
N VAL A 266 -9.00 -21.76 28.83
CA VAL A 266 -7.99 -21.05 29.63
C VAL A 266 -6.62 -21.67 29.37
N TYR A 267 -5.65 -20.83 29.01
CA TYR A 267 -4.27 -21.25 28.75
C TYR A 267 -3.30 -20.28 29.42
N MET A 268 -2.30 -20.82 30.12
CA MET A 268 -1.22 -20.05 30.73
C MET A 268 0.12 -20.58 30.23
N GLU A 269 0.95 -19.68 29.71
CA GLU A 269 2.33 -19.98 29.32
C GLU A 269 3.29 -19.19 30.22
N VAL A 270 4.28 -19.88 30.79
CA VAL A 270 5.17 -19.36 31.83
C VAL A 270 6.62 -19.55 31.44
N HIS A 271 7.32 -18.46 31.16
CA HIS A 271 8.72 -18.47 30.73
C HIS A 271 9.73 -18.45 31.88
N GLY A 272 9.23 -18.31 33.11
CA GLY A 272 10.02 -18.49 34.32
C GLY A 272 10.81 -19.80 34.35
N ASN A 273 11.93 -19.78 35.07
CA ASN A 273 12.81 -20.93 35.27
C ASN A 273 12.75 -21.47 36.72
N GLY A 274 11.91 -20.86 37.56
CA GLY A 274 11.71 -21.18 38.96
C GLY A 274 12.73 -20.59 39.92
N SER A 275 13.58 -19.68 39.46
CA SER A 275 14.61 -19.02 40.29
C SER A 275 14.05 -18.31 41.53
N THR A 276 12.77 -17.91 41.52
CA THR A 276 12.11 -17.26 42.66
C THR A 276 11.33 -18.23 43.56
N SER A 277 11.29 -19.51 43.21
CA SER A 277 10.67 -20.56 44.03
C SER A 277 11.60 -21.03 45.16
N SER A 278 11.04 -21.65 46.19
CA SER A 278 11.84 -22.19 47.31
C SER A 278 12.77 -23.33 46.89
N SER A 279 12.44 -24.06 45.82
CA SER A 279 13.29 -25.11 45.26
C SER A 279 14.28 -24.59 44.22
N GLY A 280 14.15 -23.32 43.81
CA GLY A 280 14.93 -22.72 42.71
C GLY A 280 14.60 -23.30 41.34
N LYS A 281 13.50 -24.05 41.20
CA LYS A 281 13.15 -24.79 39.97
C LYS A 281 11.70 -24.67 39.54
N GLU A 282 10.76 -24.31 40.43
CA GLU A 282 9.34 -24.25 40.11
C GLU A 282 8.98 -22.95 39.37
N ALA A 283 8.90 -23.04 38.04
CA ALA A 283 8.44 -21.93 37.20
C ALA A 283 6.95 -21.64 37.41
N TRP A 284 6.16 -22.68 37.64
CA TRP A 284 4.75 -22.55 38.02
C TRP A 284 4.44 -23.41 39.24
N ARG A 285 3.79 -22.78 40.22
CA ARG A 285 3.47 -23.39 41.51
C ARG A 285 2.04 -23.10 41.90
N LEU A 286 1.31 -24.16 42.23
CA LEU A 286 0.06 -24.09 43.00
C LEU A 286 0.34 -24.57 44.42
N GLY A 287 0.02 -23.77 45.43
CA GLY A 287 0.28 -24.10 46.83
C GLY A 287 -0.63 -25.21 47.39
N ASN A 288 -0.46 -25.49 48.68
CA ASN A 288 -1.21 -26.52 49.39
C ASN A 288 -2.72 -26.23 49.42
N GLY A 289 -3.54 -27.27 49.59
CA GLY A 289 -4.99 -27.11 49.65
C GLY A 289 -5.49 -26.40 50.92
N ALA A 290 -6.73 -25.91 50.84
CA ALA A 290 -7.47 -25.24 51.91
C ALA A 290 -8.93 -25.71 51.94
N SER A 291 -9.61 -25.58 53.09
CA SER A 291 -11.00 -25.99 53.29
C SER A 291 -12.03 -24.90 52.96
N GLY A 292 -13.29 -25.30 52.77
CA GLY A 292 -14.43 -24.38 52.63
C GLY A 292 -14.45 -23.60 51.31
N THR A 293 -14.96 -22.36 51.34
CA THR A 293 -15.04 -21.45 50.18
C THR A 293 -13.68 -20.94 49.68
N ASN A 294 -12.60 -21.25 50.40
CA ASN A 294 -11.22 -20.86 50.08
C ASN A 294 -10.42 -22.01 49.44
N ALA A 295 -11.09 -23.01 48.86
CA ALA A 295 -10.42 -24.15 48.25
C ALA A 295 -9.40 -23.70 47.19
N THR A 296 -8.17 -24.22 47.30
CA THR A 296 -7.09 -24.00 46.33
C THR A 296 -7.45 -24.69 45.02
N ILE A 297 -7.77 -23.92 43.98
CA ILE A 297 -8.22 -24.46 42.70
C ILE A 297 -7.62 -23.68 41.52
N TRP A 298 -7.23 -24.41 40.48
CA TRP A 298 -6.84 -23.86 39.18
C TRP A 298 -7.74 -24.43 38.08
N TYR A 299 -8.21 -23.54 37.19
CA TYR A 299 -8.93 -23.88 35.98
C TYR A 299 -8.11 -23.45 34.77
N GLY A 300 -7.71 -24.39 33.92
CA GLY A 300 -6.99 -24.10 32.68
C GLY A 300 -5.74 -24.94 32.47
N ASN A 301 -5.17 -24.78 31.29
CA ASN A 301 -4.01 -25.52 30.84
C ASN A 301 -2.74 -24.70 31.06
N VAL A 302 -1.65 -25.34 31.47
CA VAL A 302 -0.38 -24.68 31.79
C VAL A 302 0.75 -25.29 30.98
N TRP A 303 1.55 -24.42 30.35
CA TRP A 303 2.79 -24.76 29.70
C TRP A 303 3.95 -23.97 30.32
N ALA A 304 4.90 -24.68 30.93
CA ALA A 304 6.11 -24.10 31.51
C ALA A 304 7.36 -24.68 30.81
N PRO A 305 7.83 -24.06 29.70
CA PRO A 305 8.96 -24.58 28.94
C PRO A 305 10.30 -24.63 29.69
N ASN A 306 10.54 -23.71 30.63
CA ASN A 306 11.87 -23.45 31.18
C ASN A 306 12.08 -23.92 32.62
N GLY A 307 11.07 -24.52 33.27
CA GLY A 307 11.18 -24.96 34.66
C GLY A 307 10.09 -25.94 35.08
N ASP A 308 10.13 -26.33 36.35
CA ASP A 308 9.24 -27.34 36.91
C ASP A 308 7.83 -26.79 37.16
N ILE A 309 6.85 -27.67 37.06
CA ILE A 309 5.48 -27.45 37.56
C ILE A 309 5.31 -28.22 38.87
N PHE A 310 4.86 -27.52 39.90
CA PHE A 310 4.53 -28.12 41.19
C PHE A 310 3.08 -27.83 41.61
N VAL A 311 2.36 -28.88 41.99
CA VAL A 311 1.04 -28.77 42.64
C VAL A 311 1.18 -29.26 44.07
N GLY A 312 0.80 -28.40 45.03
CA GLY A 312 0.94 -28.61 46.47
C GLY A 312 0.22 -29.83 47.03
N GLN A 313 0.28 -30.00 48.34
CA GLN A 313 -0.18 -31.20 49.05
C GLN A 313 -1.21 -30.88 50.14
N GLY A 314 -1.97 -31.86 50.62
CA GLY A 314 -2.81 -31.68 51.81
C GLY A 314 -3.94 -32.70 51.99
N SER A 315 -4.55 -32.70 53.18
CA SER A 315 -5.75 -33.48 53.52
C SER A 315 -7.04 -32.91 52.92
N THR A 316 -7.03 -31.61 52.60
CA THR A 316 -8.00 -30.97 51.69
C THR A 316 -7.32 -30.80 50.34
N PRO A 317 -7.65 -31.59 49.31
CA PRO A 317 -6.95 -31.57 48.03
C PRO A 317 -6.95 -30.19 47.36
N PRO A 318 -5.81 -29.65 46.88
CA PRO A 318 -5.89 -28.67 45.80
C PRO A 318 -6.47 -29.37 44.56
N LYS A 319 -7.18 -28.60 43.74
CA LYS A 319 -7.86 -29.12 42.54
C LYS A 319 -7.30 -28.45 41.29
N VAL A 320 -7.04 -29.25 40.27
CA VAL A 320 -6.69 -28.77 38.94
C VAL A 320 -7.68 -29.35 37.95
N GLU A 321 -8.37 -28.49 37.20
CA GLU A 321 -9.16 -28.88 36.03
C GLU A 321 -8.49 -28.32 34.78
N GLY A 322 -7.80 -29.18 34.02
CA GLY A 322 -6.97 -28.79 32.89
C GLY A 322 -5.86 -29.79 32.59
N ALA A 323 -4.81 -29.31 31.93
CA ALA A 323 -3.60 -30.07 31.63
C ALA A 323 -2.34 -29.30 32.07
N LEU A 324 -1.32 -30.01 32.56
CA LEU A 324 -0.06 -29.45 33.04
C LEU A 324 1.12 -30.03 32.28
N TRP A 325 1.86 -29.17 31.58
CA TRP A 325 3.00 -29.56 30.77
C TRP A 325 4.24 -28.75 31.14
N SER A 326 5.37 -29.42 31.29
CA SER A 326 6.65 -28.80 31.62
C SER A 326 7.75 -29.29 30.70
N GLY A 327 8.62 -28.37 30.27
CA GLY A 327 9.89 -28.70 29.61
C GLY A 327 10.92 -29.36 30.54
N SER A 328 10.61 -29.47 31.84
CA SER A 328 11.39 -30.12 32.88
C SER A 328 10.53 -31.16 33.63
N ASN A 329 10.19 -30.94 34.91
CA ASN A 329 9.44 -31.91 35.72
C ASN A 329 8.01 -31.44 36.02
N VAL A 330 7.07 -32.39 36.08
CA VAL A 330 5.74 -32.17 36.67
C VAL A 330 5.64 -32.96 37.96
N THR A 331 5.46 -32.28 39.08
CA THR A 331 5.30 -32.91 40.40
C THR A 331 3.92 -32.60 40.97
N VAL A 332 3.13 -33.64 41.19
CA VAL A 332 1.85 -33.56 41.87
C VAL A 332 2.01 -34.09 43.29
N GLY A 333 1.81 -33.23 44.29
CA GLY A 333 1.92 -33.57 45.71
C GLY A 333 0.87 -34.57 46.19
N SER A 334 0.91 -34.90 47.48
CA SER A 334 0.00 -35.88 48.07
C SER A 334 -1.41 -35.31 48.27
N GLY A 335 -2.42 -36.13 47.97
CA GLY A 335 -3.82 -35.82 48.18
C GLY A 335 -4.40 -34.85 47.14
N VAL A 336 -3.80 -34.70 45.97
CA VAL A 336 -4.27 -33.77 44.92
C VAL A 336 -5.34 -34.42 44.04
N ALA A 337 -6.30 -33.63 43.54
CA ALA A 337 -7.21 -34.06 42.49
C ALA A 337 -6.89 -33.32 41.18
N VAL A 338 -6.50 -34.07 40.15
CA VAL A 338 -6.27 -33.54 38.79
C VAL A 338 -7.30 -34.16 37.86
N LYS A 339 -8.21 -33.33 37.35
CA LYS A 339 -9.23 -33.72 36.37
C LYS A 339 -8.83 -33.19 35.01
N TYR A 340 -8.71 -34.11 34.07
CA TYR A 340 -8.38 -33.75 32.70
C TYR A 340 -9.53 -32.98 32.04
N VAL A 341 -9.20 -31.80 31.54
CA VAL A 341 -10.05 -31.05 30.62
C VAL A 341 -9.23 -30.83 29.36
N GLN A 342 -9.64 -31.46 28.25
CA GLN A 342 -8.90 -31.35 27.01
C GLN A 342 -8.85 -29.89 26.53
N PRO A 343 -7.65 -29.31 26.28
CA PRO A 343 -7.52 -27.97 25.74
C PRO A 343 -8.22 -27.87 24.39
N GLN A 344 -9.04 -26.83 24.17
CA GLN A 344 -9.65 -26.56 22.85
C GLN A 344 -8.57 -25.99 21.92
N PRO A 345 -8.50 -26.39 20.63
CA PRO A 345 -7.49 -25.83 19.74
C PRO A 345 -7.82 -24.37 19.45
N CYS A 346 -6.79 -23.53 19.43
CA CYS A 346 -6.93 -22.16 18.97
C CYS A 346 -7.24 -22.16 17.46
N PRO A 347 -8.23 -21.39 17.00
CA PRO A 347 -8.56 -21.31 15.59
C PRO A 347 -7.37 -20.72 14.81
N PRO A 348 -6.92 -21.32 13.71
CA PRO A 348 -5.85 -20.75 12.90
C PRO A 348 -6.28 -19.39 12.33
N VAL A 349 -5.32 -18.47 12.17
CA VAL A 349 -5.51 -17.22 11.45
C VAL A 349 -4.54 -17.17 10.27
N VAL A 350 -5.02 -16.58 9.17
CA VAL A 350 -4.26 -16.34 7.96
C VAL A 350 -4.33 -14.84 7.70
N ALA A 351 -3.18 -14.23 7.44
CA ALA A 351 -3.09 -12.89 6.85
C ALA A 351 -2.91 -13.08 5.36
N ASP A 352 -3.77 -12.43 4.58
CA ASP A 352 -3.68 -12.37 3.13
C ASP A 352 -4.06 -10.94 2.73
N ALA A 353 -3.03 -10.17 2.40
CA ALA A 353 -3.11 -8.77 2.02
C ALA A 353 -3.60 -8.59 0.57
N GLY A 354 -3.79 -9.69 -0.17
CA GLY A 354 -4.12 -9.71 -1.58
C GLY A 354 -2.90 -9.52 -2.48
N THR A 355 -3.13 -9.51 -3.78
CA THR A 355 -2.06 -9.29 -4.76
C THR A 355 -1.71 -7.81 -4.89
N ASP A 356 -0.46 -7.52 -5.27
CA ASP A 356 -0.01 -6.16 -5.59
C ASP A 356 -0.96 -5.47 -6.57
N GLN A 357 -1.16 -4.18 -6.32
CA GLN A 357 -2.09 -3.34 -7.07
C GLN A 357 -1.35 -2.12 -7.61
N THR A 358 -1.93 -1.48 -8.62
CA THR A 358 -1.45 -0.19 -9.11
C THR A 358 -2.62 0.78 -9.15
N LEU A 359 -2.44 1.94 -8.51
CA LEU A 359 -3.33 3.07 -8.66
C LEU A 359 -3.20 3.60 -10.08
N VAL A 360 -4.30 3.63 -10.83
CA VAL A 360 -4.37 4.15 -12.21
C VAL A 360 -5.50 5.16 -12.26
N CYS A 361 -5.28 6.33 -12.86
CA CYS A 361 -6.38 7.26 -13.04
C CYS A 361 -7.45 6.76 -14.02
N PRO A 362 -8.72 7.14 -13.81
CA PRO A 362 -9.21 8.08 -12.77
C PRO A 362 -9.55 7.41 -11.43
N ALA A 363 -9.14 6.16 -11.18
CA ALA A 363 -9.51 5.44 -9.96
C ALA A 363 -8.80 6.03 -8.73
N PRO A 364 -9.54 6.59 -7.75
CA PRO A 364 -8.94 7.27 -6.60
C PRO A 364 -8.45 6.31 -5.51
N PHE A 365 -8.71 5.01 -5.65
CA PHE A 365 -8.25 3.97 -4.74
C PHE A 365 -8.23 2.60 -5.42
N VAL A 366 -7.48 1.67 -4.83
CA VAL A 366 -7.58 0.23 -5.07
C VAL A 366 -8.00 -0.47 -3.79
N SER A 367 -8.74 -1.57 -3.91
CA SER A 367 -9.10 -2.40 -2.75
C SER A 367 -8.02 -3.44 -2.53
N ILE A 368 -7.53 -3.53 -1.30
CA ILE A 368 -6.52 -4.51 -0.88
C ILE A 368 -7.04 -5.30 0.33
N GLY A 369 -6.57 -6.53 0.48
CA GLY A 369 -7.06 -7.50 1.45
C GLY A 369 -8.01 -8.54 0.87
N THR A 370 -8.41 -9.48 1.71
CA THR A 370 -9.22 -10.64 1.32
C THR A 370 -10.42 -10.85 2.26
N THR A 371 -11.12 -11.98 2.12
CA THR A 371 -12.37 -12.22 2.85
C THR A 371 -12.16 -12.41 4.35
N LYS A 372 -13.20 -12.06 5.12
CA LYS A 372 -13.19 -12.15 6.58
C LYS A 372 -13.14 -13.61 7.04
N SER A 373 -12.16 -13.91 7.90
CA SER A 373 -12.06 -15.12 8.69
C SER A 373 -12.86 -14.97 10.00
N SER A 374 -13.60 -16.02 10.38
CA SER A 374 -14.41 -16.00 11.60
C SER A 374 -13.53 -15.86 12.85
N GLY A 375 -13.86 -14.94 13.75
CA GLY A 375 -13.12 -14.70 14.99
C GLY A 375 -11.77 -13.98 14.85
N ALA A 376 -11.42 -13.51 13.65
CA ALA A 376 -10.19 -12.77 13.39
C ALA A 376 -10.36 -11.25 13.57
N LEU A 377 -9.28 -10.60 14.00
CA LEU A 377 -9.11 -9.14 14.12
C LEU A 377 -8.06 -8.67 13.11
N TYR A 378 -8.26 -7.49 12.53
CA TYR A 378 -7.46 -6.97 11.41
C TYR A 378 -6.88 -5.61 11.77
N THR A 379 -5.62 -5.39 11.41
CA THR A 379 -4.97 -4.07 11.47
C THR A 379 -4.12 -3.88 10.23
N TRP A 380 -4.30 -2.75 9.55
CA TRP A 380 -3.49 -2.35 8.41
C TRP A 380 -2.59 -1.18 8.77
N THR A 381 -1.30 -1.27 8.44
CA THR A 381 -0.35 -0.16 8.59
C THR A 381 0.36 0.16 7.27
N THR A 382 0.74 1.42 7.10
CA THR A 382 1.62 1.86 6.00
C THR A 382 2.43 3.07 6.44
N ALA A 383 3.52 3.37 5.73
CA ALA A 383 4.36 4.54 6.01
C ALA A 383 3.77 5.80 5.36
N ILE A 384 3.48 6.81 6.17
CA ILE A 384 3.08 8.16 5.74
C ILE A 384 4.12 9.14 6.28
N ASP A 385 4.79 9.86 5.38
CA ASP A 385 5.83 10.85 5.72
C ASP A 385 6.94 10.28 6.64
N GLY A 386 7.32 9.02 6.37
CA GLY A 386 8.34 8.29 7.13
C GLY A 386 7.86 7.70 8.47
N LYS A 387 6.56 7.80 8.79
CA LYS A 387 5.98 7.25 10.03
C LYS A 387 4.96 6.16 9.74
N GLU A 388 5.08 5.05 10.44
CA GLU A 388 4.09 3.97 10.38
C GLU A 388 2.75 4.45 10.97
N THR A 389 1.68 4.32 10.18
CA THR A 389 0.34 4.82 10.51
C THR A 389 -0.69 3.72 10.27
N ILE A 390 -1.64 3.56 11.20
CA ILE A 390 -2.77 2.64 11.03
C ILE A 390 -3.76 3.24 10.04
N VAL A 391 -4.08 2.50 8.98
CA VAL A 391 -4.94 2.94 7.88
C VAL A 391 -6.25 2.16 7.76
N GLY A 392 -6.44 1.12 8.57
CA GLY A 392 -7.74 0.44 8.70
C GLY A 392 -7.71 -0.77 9.61
N THR A 393 -8.91 -1.23 10.00
CA THR A 393 -9.12 -2.35 10.93
C THR A 393 -10.12 -3.39 10.40
N THR A 394 -10.38 -3.33 9.10
CA THR A 394 -11.25 -4.25 8.37
C THR A 394 -10.41 -5.20 7.51
N PRO A 395 -10.96 -6.38 7.13
CA PRO A 395 -10.25 -7.34 6.29
C PRO A 395 -9.87 -6.78 4.91
N ILE A 396 -10.68 -5.87 4.39
CA ILE A 396 -10.44 -5.15 3.13
C ILE A 396 -10.41 -3.65 3.44
N ILE A 397 -9.43 -2.93 2.87
CA ILE A 397 -9.33 -1.46 2.95
C ILE A 397 -9.19 -0.85 1.55
N LYS A 398 -9.40 0.47 1.45
CA LYS A 398 -9.15 1.26 0.24
C LYS A 398 -7.80 1.95 0.35
N ALA A 399 -6.81 1.48 -0.40
CA ALA A 399 -5.52 2.15 -0.50
C ALA A 399 -5.61 3.31 -1.49
N THR A 400 -5.20 4.51 -1.07
CA THR A 400 -5.29 5.76 -1.86
C THR A 400 -3.93 6.35 -2.23
N ARG A 401 -2.84 5.78 -1.71
CA ARG A 401 -1.46 6.25 -1.91
C ARG A 401 -0.56 5.08 -2.26
N LYS A 402 0.46 5.35 -3.07
CA LYS A 402 1.53 4.40 -3.30
C LYS A 402 2.26 4.04 -2.00
N GLY A 403 2.69 2.78 -1.89
CA GLY A 403 3.48 2.31 -0.76
C GLY A 403 3.21 0.84 -0.41
N THR A 404 3.98 0.34 0.55
CA THR A 404 3.78 -1.00 1.11
C THR A 404 2.75 -0.94 2.24
N TYR A 405 1.72 -1.77 2.16
CA TYR A 405 0.71 -1.93 3.20
C TYR A 405 0.93 -3.27 3.89
N THR A 406 0.97 -3.26 5.22
CA THR A 406 1.13 -4.47 6.04
C THR A 406 -0.19 -4.79 6.72
N LEU A 407 -0.76 -5.95 6.41
CA LEU A 407 -1.90 -6.51 7.11
C LEU A 407 -1.40 -7.36 8.29
N THR A 408 -1.95 -7.13 9.47
CA THR A 408 -1.81 -8.02 10.64
C THR A 408 -3.17 -8.62 10.97
N VAL A 409 -3.25 -9.95 10.98
CA VAL A 409 -4.45 -10.70 11.38
C VAL A 409 -4.16 -11.43 12.68
N SER A 410 -5.02 -11.24 13.67
CA SER A 410 -4.90 -11.89 14.99
C SER A 410 -6.18 -12.59 15.43
N ASN A 411 -6.08 -13.50 16.41
CA ASN A 411 -7.23 -14.11 17.07
C ASN A 411 -7.22 -13.87 18.58
N GLY A 412 -8.32 -14.26 19.24
CA GLY A 412 -8.47 -14.21 20.69
C GLY A 412 -7.53 -15.14 21.49
N CYS A 413 -6.67 -15.90 20.82
CA CYS A 413 -5.63 -16.73 21.45
C CYS A 413 -4.24 -16.08 21.43
N GLY A 414 -4.05 -14.93 20.78
CA GLY A 414 -2.74 -14.29 20.67
C GLY A 414 -1.91 -14.71 19.47
N ASN A 415 -2.44 -15.56 18.58
CA ASN A 415 -1.80 -15.79 17.29
C ASN A 415 -1.94 -14.50 16.48
N ALA A 416 -0.83 -13.98 15.97
CA ALA A 416 -0.81 -12.90 15.00
C ALA A 416 0.07 -13.32 13.82
N VAL A 417 -0.45 -13.12 12.61
CA VAL A 417 0.27 -13.35 11.36
C VAL A 417 0.20 -12.08 10.54
N THR A 418 1.22 -11.83 9.74
CA THR A 418 1.28 -10.64 8.88
C THR A 418 1.43 -11.04 7.43
N ASP A 419 0.94 -10.18 6.56
CA ASP A 419 1.17 -10.26 5.11
C ASP A 419 1.28 -8.84 4.53
N LYS A 420 1.90 -8.70 3.36
CA LYS A 420 2.18 -7.40 2.74
C LYS A 420 1.68 -7.36 1.31
N VAL A 421 1.25 -6.18 0.90
CA VAL A 421 0.89 -5.86 -0.49
C VAL A 421 1.53 -4.55 -0.89
N GLU A 422 2.05 -4.51 -2.12
CA GLU A 422 2.59 -3.31 -2.72
C GLU A 422 1.51 -2.62 -3.56
N VAL A 423 1.32 -1.32 -3.28
CA VAL A 423 0.46 -0.46 -4.10
C VAL A 423 1.36 0.47 -4.88
N GLY A 424 1.53 0.16 -6.17
CA GLY A 424 2.16 1.04 -7.15
C GLY A 424 1.26 2.22 -7.52
N TYR A 425 1.81 3.17 -8.26
CA TYR A 425 1.07 4.31 -8.80
C TYR A 425 1.55 4.61 -10.21
N LYS A 426 0.61 4.83 -11.13
CA LYS A 426 0.87 5.31 -12.48
C LYS A 426 0.30 6.72 -12.61
N SER A 427 1.16 7.71 -12.89
CA SER A 427 0.74 9.10 -13.07
C SER A 427 -0.35 9.24 -14.13
N CYS A 428 -1.28 10.14 -13.83
CA CYS A 428 -2.41 10.52 -14.66
C CYS A 428 -2.09 11.70 -15.58
N ILE A 429 -0.92 12.29 -15.34
CA ILE A 429 -0.34 13.37 -16.09
C ILE A 429 0.78 12.73 -16.91
N GLU A 430 0.58 12.70 -18.22
CA GLU A 430 1.61 12.29 -19.17
C GLU A 430 2.37 13.56 -19.60
N PRO A 431 3.60 13.80 -19.11
CA PRO A 431 4.44 14.83 -19.72
C PRO A 431 4.70 14.45 -21.17
N ILE A 432 4.97 15.47 -22.00
CA ILE A 432 5.46 15.25 -23.36
C ILE A 432 6.77 14.41 -23.37
N ASN A 433 7.48 14.28 -22.24
CA ASN A 433 8.71 13.49 -22.13
C ASN A 433 8.89 12.75 -20.78
N PRO A 434 9.29 11.46 -20.78
CA PRO A 434 9.80 10.76 -19.61
C PRO A 434 11.32 10.93 -19.46
N ASN A 435 11.81 11.79 -18.55
CA ASN A 435 12.96 11.53 -17.63
C ASN A 435 13.73 12.78 -17.13
N THR A 436 13.71 12.93 -15.79
CA THR A 436 14.86 13.21 -14.90
C THR A 436 15.70 14.49 -15.02
N GLY A 437 15.09 15.66 -15.21
CA GLY A 437 15.69 16.93 -14.75
C GLY A 437 16.14 17.90 -15.85
N LYS A 438 17.24 18.63 -15.60
CA LYS A 438 17.64 19.82 -16.36
C LYS A 438 18.37 19.50 -17.67
N THR A 439 18.01 20.16 -18.78
CA THR A 439 18.73 20.06 -20.07
C THR A 439 19.55 21.31 -20.34
N ASN A 440 20.81 21.10 -20.74
CA ASN A 440 21.78 22.17 -20.98
C ASN A 440 22.12 22.38 -22.47
N ASN A 441 21.38 21.76 -23.39
CA ASN A 441 21.62 21.90 -24.83
C ASN A 441 20.86 23.10 -25.43
N LEU A 442 21.32 23.61 -26.57
CA LEU A 442 20.81 24.83 -27.20
C LEU A 442 19.34 24.70 -27.62
N ILE A 443 18.93 23.52 -28.10
CA ILE A 443 17.57 23.27 -28.60
C ILE A 443 16.54 22.98 -27.49
N GLY A 444 16.98 22.83 -26.24
CA GLY A 444 16.11 22.55 -25.10
C GLY A 444 15.47 21.17 -25.11
N HIS A 445 14.65 20.89 -24.10
CA HIS A 445 13.96 19.61 -23.95
C HIS A 445 12.90 19.39 -25.05
N GLU A 446 12.22 20.47 -25.45
CA GLU A 446 11.10 20.47 -26.38
C GLU A 446 11.51 19.94 -27.75
N LEU A 447 12.59 20.48 -28.33
CA LEU A 447 13.11 20.06 -29.63
C LEU A 447 13.99 18.81 -29.53
N THR A 448 14.68 18.58 -28.40
CA THR A 448 15.46 17.35 -28.19
C THR A 448 14.54 16.14 -28.23
N ASN A 449 13.41 16.19 -27.52
CA ASN A 449 12.44 15.10 -27.50
C ASN A 449 11.79 14.91 -28.87
N LEU A 450 11.44 15.99 -29.56
CA LEU A 450 10.93 15.90 -30.93
C LEU A 450 11.92 15.17 -31.87
N SER A 451 13.22 15.33 -31.64
CA SER A 451 14.26 14.65 -32.43
C SER A 451 14.48 13.17 -32.07
N THR A 452 14.10 12.72 -30.87
CA THR A 452 14.38 11.36 -30.36
C THR A 452 13.12 10.49 -30.19
N ASN A 453 11.94 11.07 -30.01
CA ASN A 453 10.68 10.36 -29.79
C ASN A 453 9.50 11.01 -30.54
N LEU A 454 9.58 10.95 -31.87
CA LEU A 454 8.64 11.63 -32.78
C LEU A 454 7.16 11.25 -32.57
N GLU A 455 6.87 9.98 -32.30
CA GLU A 455 5.48 9.50 -32.17
C GLU A 455 4.83 9.92 -30.85
N GLU A 456 5.60 10.05 -29.77
CA GLU A 456 5.08 10.58 -28.49
C GLU A 456 4.92 12.11 -28.57
N ALA A 457 5.92 12.79 -29.14
CA ALA A 457 5.89 14.22 -29.36
C ALA A 457 4.68 14.67 -30.21
N LYS A 458 4.30 13.89 -31.24
CA LYS A 458 3.10 14.12 -32.08
C LYS A 458 1.77 14.17 -31.31
N LYS A 459 1.66 13.46 -30.18
CA LYS A 459 0.42 13.40 -29.38
C LYS A 459 0.16 14.68 -28.58
N HIS A 460 1.21 15.43 -28.26
CA HIS A 460 1.14 16.52 -27.29
C HIS A 460 1.67 17.87 -27.79
N LEU A 461 2.54 17.88 -28.81
CA LEU A 461 3.01 19.11 -29.45
C LEU A 461 2.14 19.44 -30.65
N VAL A 462 1.41 20.55 -30.55
CA VAL A 462 0.60 21.06 -31.67
C VAL A 462 1.41 21.94 -32.64
N ILE A 463 2.71 21.60 -32.81
CA ILE A 463 3.75 22.40 -33.46
C ILE A 463 4.39 21.61 -34.61
N LEU A 464 3.57 20.96 -35.44
CA LEU A 464 4.02 20.39 -36.70
C LEU A 464 3.49 21.27 -37.84
N GLY A 465 4.37 21.60 -38.79
CA GLY A 465 3.92 22.16 -40.07
C GLY A 465 3.07 21.13 -40.82
N GLU A 466 2.46 21.54 -41.94
CA GLU A 466 1.57 20.68 -42.76
C GLU A 466 2.21 19.33 -43.16
N ASN A 467 3.55 19.22 -43.15
CA ASN A 467 4.30 17.98 -43.32
C ASN A 467 4.88 17.51 -41.96
N SER A 468 4.50 16.32 -41.52
CA SER A 468 4.77 15.76 -40.19
C SER A 468 6.24 15.45 -39.86
N ASP A 469 7.19 15.89 -40.69
CA ASP A 469 8.64 15.74 -40.56
C ASP A 469 9.37 17.06 -40.24
N ARG A 470 8.63 18.16 -40.09
CA ARG A 470 9.17 19.51 -39.86
C ARG A 470 8.48 20.25 -38.71
N VAL A 471 9.24 21.12 -38.05
CA VAL A 471 8.80 21.95 -36.92
C VAL A 471 9.10 23.42 -37.18
N LEU A 472 8.22 24.33 -36.73
CA LEU A 472 8.53 25.75 -36.72
C LEU A 472 9.44 26.05 -35.53
N ILE A 473 10.61 26.64 -35.80
CA ILE A 473 11.60 27.01 -34.77
C ILE A 473 11.80 28.53 -34.71
N GLU A 474 12.19 28.99 -33.53
CA GLU A 474 12.79 30.29 -33.25
C GLU A 474 14.23 30.05 -32.76
N ALA A 475 15.21 30.33 -33.63
CA ALA A 475 16.62 30.24 -33.29
C ALA A 475 17.17 31.65 -33.02
N VAL A 476 17.76 31.86 -31.84
CA VAL A 476 18.33 33.14 -31.43
C VAL A 476 19.83 33.12 -31.67
N ALA A 477 20.30 33.97 -32.57
CA ALA A 477 21.72 34.10 -32.92
C ALA A 477 22.51 34.85 -31.84
N ILE A 478 23.80 34.55 -31.73
CA ILE A 478 24.74 35.39 -30.98
C ILE A 478 24.85 36.75 -31.68
N VAL A 479 24.92 37.83 -30.90
CA VAL A 479 25.05 39.20 -31.43
C VAL A 479 26.23 39.30 -32.40
N GLY A 480 25.97 39.79 -33.62
CA GLY A 480 26.96 39.92 -34.69
C GLY A 480 27.18 38.66 -35.52
N LYS A 481 26.46 37.56 -35.24
CA LYS A 481 26.50 36.28 -35.97
C LYS A 481 25.21 35.96 -36.73
N GLU A 482 24.30 36.92 -36.86
CA GLU A 482 22.96 36.73 -37.40
C GLU A 482 22.98 36.17 -38.83
N GLU A 483 23.80 36.76 -39.72
CA GLU A 483 23.93 36.30 -41.12
C GLU A 483 24.58 34.91 -41.22
N GLU A 484 25.59 34.62 -40.40
CA GLU A 484 26.25 33.30 -40.33
C GLU A 484 25.29 32.22 -39.81
N ALA A 485 24.54 32.54 -38.76
CA ALA A 485 23.49 31.69 -38.18
C ALA A 485 22.38 31.40 -39.19
N LYS A 486 21.92 32.42 -39.91
CA LYS A 486 20.89 32.30 -40.95
C LYS A 486 21.36 31.45 -42.13
N ALA A 487 22.59 31.66 -42.59
CA ALA A 487 23.20 30.84 -43.63
C ALA A 487 23.32 29.38 -43.21
N PHE A 488 23.73 29.12 -41.95
CA PHE A 488 23.79 27.76 -41.40
C PHE A 488 22.42 27.07 -41.40
N LEU A 489 21.37 27.76 -40.94
CA LEU A 489 20.01 27.19 -40.91
C LEU A 489 19.50 26.90 -42.32
N ARG A 490 19.71 27.79 -43.29
CA ARG A 490 19.34 27.55 -44.71
C ARG A 490 20.08 26.36 -45.30
N ALA A 491 21.39 26.24 -45.06
CA ALA A 491 22.18 25.10 -45.52
C ALA A 491 21.72 23.77 -44.91
N ASN A 492 21.13 23.81 -43.71
CA ASN A 492 20.54 22.64 -43.03
C ASN A 492 19.03 22.47 -43.31
N GLY A 493 18.49 23.23 -44.28
CA GLY A 493 17.18 23.03 -44.83
C GLY A 493 16.07 23.88 -44.20
N LEU A 494 16.36 25.03 -43.58
CA LEU A 494 15.33 26.01 -43.18
C LEU A 494 14.52 26.48 -44.40
N LEU A 495 13.19 26.42 -44.31
CA LEU A 495 12.24 26.87 -45.33
C LEU A 495 11.17 27.77 -44.69
N ASN A 496 10.40 28.48 -45.51
CA ASN A 496 9.27 29.30 -45.08
C ASN A 496 9.64 30.27 -43.95
N GLU A 497 10.73 31.01 -44.15
CA GLU A 497 11.22 32.00 -43.18
C GLU A 497 10.11 32.99 -42.80
N ILE A 498 9.99 33.24 -41.51
CA ILE A 498 9.02 34.16 -40.94
C ILE A 498 9.75 35.48 -40.64
N PRO A 499 9.31 36.62 -41.21
CA PRO A 499 9.88 37.93 -40.86
C PRO A 499 9.67 38.23 -39.37
N ASN A 500 10.74 38.59 -38.66
CA ASN A 500 10.69 38.91 -37.22
C ASN A 500 10.84 40.42 -36.92
N GLY A 501 10.61 41.27 -37.93
CA GLY A 501 10.65 42.74 -37.78
C GLY A 501 11.98 43.24 -37.22
N VAL A 502 11.92 44.02 -36.14
CA VAL A 502 13.08 44.64 -35.46
C VAL A 502 13.88 43.67 -34.57
N ALA A 503 13.42 42.43 -34.38
CA ALA A 503 14.18 41.40 -33.66
C ALA A 503 15.16 40.68 -34.59
N TYR A 504 16.22 41.39 -35.01
CA TYR A 504 17.21 40.90 -35.97
C TYR A 504 17.96 39.63 -35.51
N GLN A 505 17.99 39.36 -34.21
CA GLN A 505 18.64 38.18 -33.62
C GLN A 505 17.81 36.90 -33.74
N ILE A 506 16.50 37.01 -34.00
CA ILE A 506 15.59 35.87 -34.07
C ILE A 506 15.46 35.43 -35.53
N ILE A 507 15.78 34.18 -35.82
CA ILE A 507 15.60 33.55 -37.12
C ILE A 507 14.50 32.48 -36.98
N SER A 508 13.36 32.71 -37.63
CA SER A 508 12.19 31.85 -37.52
C SER A 508 11.83 31.20 -38.85
N GLY A 509 11.39 29.94 -38.82
CA GLY A 509 10.94 29.22 -40.01
C GLY A 509 10.76 27.72 -39.79
N SER A 510 10.37 27.02 -40.85
CA SER A 510 10.17 25.56 -40.84
C SER A 510 11.50 24.85 -40.98
N PHE A 511 11.84 23.98 -40.02
CA PHE A 511 13.12 23.27 -39.98
C PHE A 511 12.91 21.74 -39.90
N PRO A 512 13.77 20.91 -40.53
CA PRO A 512 13.64 19.45 -40.48
C PRO A 512 13.89 18.90 -39.07
N ILE A 513 13.01 18.04 -38.57
CA ILE A 513 13.11 17.46 -37.21
C ILE A 513 14.41 16.65 -37.06
N ASN A 514 14.77 15.87 -38.08
CA ASN A 514 15.99 15.06 -38.09
C ASN A 514 17.30 15.88 -38.15
N LYS A 515 17.23 17.20 -38.30
CA LYS A 515 18.38 18.11 -38.31
C LYS A 515 18.50 18.96 -37.05
N LEU A 516 17.55 18.87 -36.11
CA LEU A 516 17.53 19.69 -34.88
C LEU A 516 18.82 19.57 -34.07
N LEU A 517 19.38 18.35 -33.94
CA LEU A 517 20.63 18.13 -33.21
C LEU A 517 21.84 18.85 -33.81
N ALA A 518 21.81 19.24 -35.08
CA ALA A 518 22.89 20.00 -35.71
C ALA A 518 23.04 21.41 -35.12
N ILE A 519 21.96 21.98 -34.57
CA ILE A 519 21.99 23.31 -33.92
C ILE A 519 22.80 23.24 -32.62
N ASN A 520 22.68 22.15 -31.84
CA ASN A 520 23.45 21.95 -30.61
C ASN A 520 24.97 21.95 -30.81
N ALA A 521 25.44 21.68 -32.03
CA ALA A 521 26.86 21.68 -32.37
C ALA A 521 27.42 23.09 -32.65
N ARG A 522 26.59 24.15 -32.62
CA ARG A 522 26.99 25.51 -32.98
C ARG A 522 26.71 26.55 -31.88
N PRO A 523 27.26 26.37 -30.65
CA PRO A 523 27.17 27.40 -29.60
C PRO A 523 27.91 28.69 -29.95
N ASP A 524 28.76 28.66 -30.98
CA ASP A 524 29.41 29.84 -31.56
C ASP A 524 28.45 30.71 -32.40
N LEU A 525 27.33 30.14 -32.88
CA LEU A 525 26.34 30.86 -33.69
C LEU A 525 25.03 31.11 -32.96
N PHE A 526 24.60 30.22 -32.08
CA PHE A 526 23.28 30.26 -31.45
C PHE A 526 23.39 30.39 -29.92
N ASN A 527 22.62 31.31 -29.36
CA ASN A 527 22.40 31.42 -27.92
C ASN A 527 21.45 30.30 -27.46
N HIS A 528 20.32 30.13 -28.13
CA HIS A 528 19.37 29.04 -27.92
C HIS A 528 18.45 28.87 -29.14
N CYS A 529 17.69 27.78 -29.17
CA CYS A 529 16.66 27.51 -30.17
C CYS A 529 15.45 26.84 -29.52
N ARG A 530 14.24 27.32 -29.83
CA ARG A 530 12.98 26.83 -29.25
C ARG A 530 11.94 26.60 -30.35
N PRO A 531 10.89 25.79 -30.12
CA PRO A 531 9.78 25.74 -31.05
C PRO A 531 9.02 27.07 -31.04
N VAL A 532 8.37 27.42 -32.15
CA VAL A 532 7.40 28.52 -32.17
C VAL A 532 6.17 28.08 -31.37
N PHE A 533 5.95 28.70 -30.21
CA PHE A 533 4.74 28.49 -29.43
C PHE A 533 3.57 29.18 -30.12
N ARG A 534 2.45 28.46 -30.26
CA ARG A 534 1.26 29.02 -30.91
C ARG A 534 0.59 30.03 -29.97
N PRO A 535 0.12 31.18 -30.49
CA PRO A 535 -0.63 32.11 -29.67
C PRO A 535 -1.95 31.50 -29.22
N GLN A 536 -2.46 31.99 -28.09
CA GLN A 536 -3.75 31.61 -27.52
C GLN A 536 -4.79 32.66 -27.91
N GLY A 537 -5.95 32.22 -28.40
CA GLY A 537 -7.13 33.09 -28.63
C GLY A 537 -7.95 33.26 -27.35
N ASN A 538 -8.73 34.34 -27.27
CA ASN A 538 -9.49 34.74 -26.08
C ASN A 538 -11.02 34.61 -26.24
N ALA A 539 -11.49 33.69 -27.09
CA ALA A 539 -12.91 33.50 -27.37
C ALA A 539 -13.76 32.91 -26.23
N GLY A 540 -15.01 33.39 -26.17
CA GLY A 540 -16.18 32.75 -25.60
C GLY A 540 -17.29 32.60 -26.66
N ILE A 541 -18.24 31.70 -26.45
CA ILE A 541 -19.22 31.20 -27.46
C ILE A 541 -20.39 32.17 -27.73
N ALA A 542 -20.23 33.47 -27.49
CA ALA A 542 -21.37 34.40 -27.43
C ALA A 542 -21.67 35.09 -28.78
N THR A 543 -22.96 35.19 -29.10
CA THR A 543 -23.53 35.96 -30.22
C THR A 543 -23.65 37.44 -29.85
N SER A 544 -23.53 38.33 -30.86
CA SER A 544 -23.39 39.80 -30.77
C SER A 544 -24.58 40.54 -30.10
N GLU A 545 -24.65 40.53 -28.77
CA GLU A 545 -25.50 41.45 -27.97
C GLU A 545 -24.81 42.82 -27.73
N GLY A 546 -23.59 42.98 -28.25
CA GLY A 546 -22.70 44.12 -28.00
C GLY A 546 -23.28 45.45 -28.49
N ASP A 547 -23.94 45.46 -29.64
CA ASP A 547 -24.50 46.67 -30.27
C ASP A 547 -25.47 47.43 -29.36
N ARG A 548 -26.36 46.69 -28.70
CA ARG A 548 -27.29 47.25 -27.71
C ARG A 548 -26.60 47.54 -26.38
N ALA A 549 -25.65 46.70 -25.96
CA ALA A 549 -24.97 46.85 -24.67
C ALA A 549 -24.11 48.13 -24.58
N ILE A 550 -23.47 48.54 -25.68
CA ILE A 550 -22.72 49.81 -25.74
C ILE A 550 -23.55 50.96 -26.34
N ALA A 551 -24.86 50.75 -26.54
CA ALA A 551 -25.78 51.71 -27.14
C ALA A 551 -25.33 52.25 -28.52
N ALA A 552 -24.60 51.46 -29.29
CA ALA A 552 -24.11 51.86 -30.62
C ALA A 552 -25.27 52.07 -31.60
N ASN A 553 -26.38 51.34 -31.44
CA ASN A 553 -27.64 51.57 -32.14
C ASN A 553 -28.19 53.00 -31.93
N LEU A 554 -28.08 53.56 -30.71
CA LEU A 554 -28.49 54.94 -30.42
C LEU A 554 -27.53 55.96 -31.04
N ALA A 555 -26.23 55.68 -31.05
CA ALA A 555 -25.25 56.56 -31.68
C ALA A 555 -25.44 56.62 -33.21
N ARG A 556 -25.67 55.47 -33.86
CA ARG A 556 -25.95 55.42 -35.31
C ARG A 556 -27.23 56.17 -35.66
N GLY A 557 -28.33 55.90 -34.94
CA GLY A 557 -29.62 56.55 -35.20
C GLY A 557 -29.66 58.04 -34.84
N GLY A 558 -29.03 58.43 -33.72
CA GLY A 558 -29.06 59.79 -33.19
C GLY A 558 -28.15 60.77 -33.94
N TYR A 559 -27.03 60.31 -34.49
CA TYR A 559 -26.04 61.16 -35.16
C TYR A 559 -25.88 60.86 -36.66
N ASN A 560 -26.61 59.88 -37.21
CA ASN A 560 -26.50 59.43 -38.59
C ASN A 560 -25.05 59.08 -39.00
N ILE A 561 -24.33 58.41 -38.10
CA ILE A 561 -22.95 57.96 -38.28
C ILE A 561 -22.92 56.44 -38.47
N GLY A 562 -22.02 55.95 -39.32
CA GLY A 562 -21.85 54.52 -39.60
C GLY A 562 -20.39 54.06 -39.69
N GLY A 563 -19.44 54.90 -39.27
CA GLY A 563 -18.00 54.60 -39.31
C GLY A 563 -17.27 54.97 -40.61
N ALA A 564 -17.95 55.61 -41.56
CA ALA A 564 -17.36 56.04 -42.83
C ALA A 564 -16.06 56.84 -42.62
N GLY A 565 -14.99 56.46 -43.33
CA GLY A 565 -13.68 57.10 -43.25
C GLY A 565 -12.79 56.68 -42.08
N VAL A 566 -13.25 55.75 -41.23
CA VAL A 566 -12.45 55.10 -40.18
C VAL A 566 -12.25 53.63 -40.55
N LYS A 567 -11.07 53.31 -41.09
CA LYS A 567 -10.74 51.93 -41.43
C LYS A 567 -10.29 51.17 -40.17
N VAL A 568 -10.87 50.00 -39.94
CA VAL A 568 -10.59 49.15 -38.77
C VAL A 568 -9.89 47.88 -39.23
N GLY A 569 -8.71 47.62 -38.66
CA GLY A 569 -7.94 46.40 -38.88
C GLY A 569 -8.11 45.40 -37.73
N VAL A 570 -8.29 44.12 -38.05
CA VAL A 570 -8.36 43.02 -37.08
C VAL A 570 -7.13 42.13 -37.20
N ILE A 571 -6.50 41.82 -36.08
CA ILE A 571 -5.48 40.79 -35.92
C ILE A 571 -6.02 39.66 -35.06
N SER A 572 -6.15 38.45 -35.63
CA SER A 572 -6.63 37.24 -34.92
C SER A 572 -6.17 35.99 -35.67
N ASP A 573 -6.82 34.83 -35.50
CA ASP A 573 -6.37 33.55 -36.04
C ASP A 573 -6.40 33.49 -37.58
N SER A 574 -7.54 33.79 -38.18
CA SER A 574 -7.84 33.56 -39.60
C SER A 574 -9.11 34.31 -40.04
N TYR A 575 -9.27 34.44 -41.36
CA TYR A 575 -10.43 35.07 -41.99
C TYR A 575 -11.29 34.11 -42.80
N ASN A 576 -10.70 33.23 -43.61
CA ASN A 576 -11.48 32.31 -44.44
C ASN A 576 -10.78 30.95 -44.61
N ARG A 577 -10.48 30.31 -43.48
CA ARG A 577 -9.75 29.04 -43.34
C ARG A 577 -10.53 27.98 -42.59
N SER A 578 -11.77 28.23 -42.16
CA SER A 578 -12.64 27.21 -41.57
C SER A 578 -12.88 26.05 -42.53
N SER A 579 -12.93 24.83 -41.99
CA SER A 579 -13.26 23.62 -42.76
C SER A 579 -14.76 23.38 -42.86
N LEU A 580 -15.57 24.17 -42.15
CA LEU A 580 -17.02 24.06 -42.18
C LEU A 580 -17.55 24.74 -43.45
N GLN A 581 -18.17 23.97 -44.35
CA GLN A 581 -18.62 24.48 -45.67
C GLN A 581 -19.59 25.67 -45.59
N LEU A 582 -20.36 25.78 -44.50
CA LEU A 582 -21.32 26.87 -44.26
C LEU A 582 -20.69 28.05 -43.51
N ASP A 583 -19.40 28.01 -43.22
CA ASP A 583 -18.66 29.01 -42.46
C ASP A 583 -17.58 29.61 -43.37
N ASN A 584 -18.00 30.46 -44.30
CA ASN A 584 -17.11 31.12 -45.25
C ASN A 584 -17.50 32.59 -45.46
N ALA A 585 -16.51 33.44 -45.66
CA ALA A 585 -16.68 34.88 -45.79
C ALA A 585 -17.64 35.27 -46.94
N GLY A 586 -17.72 34.48 -48.01
CA GLY A 586 -18.61 34.76 -49.13
C GLY A 586 -20.10 34.58 -48.79
N LEU A 587 -20.43 33.71 -47.83
CA LEU A 587 -21.80 33.55 -47.34
C LEU A 587 -22.18 34.72 -46.42
N ASP A 588 -21.28 35.11 -45.52
CA ASP A 588 -21.49 36.25 -44.60
C ASP A 588 -21.71 37.56 -45.36
N VAL A 589 -21.00 37.77 -46.48
CA VAL A 589 -21.26 38.91 -47.37
C VAL A 589 -22.67 38.87 -47.95
N LYS A 590 -23.16 37.71 -48.39
CA LYS A 590 -24.52 37.57 -48.96
C LYS A 590 -25.61 37.75 -47.90
N ASN A 591 -25.33 37.40 -46.66
CA ASN A 591 -26.27 37.52 -45.55
C ASN A 591 -26.32 38.94 -44.96
N GLY A 592 -25.31 39.77 -45.24
CA GLY A 592 -25.21 41.13 -44.72
C GLY A 592 -24.23 41.29 -43.56
N ASP A 593 -23.71 40.18 -43.02
CA ASP A 593 -22.85 40.13 -41.83
C ASP A 593 -21.41 40.60 -42.11
N LEU A 594 -21.00 40.68 -43.38
CA LEU A 594 -19.73 41.28 -43.80
C LEU A 594 -19.90 42.20 -45.02
N PRO A 595 -19.04 43.22 -45.17
CA PRO A 595 -19.06 44.07 -46.35
C PRO A 595 -18.37 43.36 -47.54
N GLY A 596 -18.90 43.55 -48.75
CA GLY A 596 -18.36 42.94 -49.97
C GLY A 596 -19.35 42.90 -51.13
N THR A 597 -18.86 42.43 -52.28
CA THR A 597 -19.67 42.31 -53.51
C THR A 597 -20.89 41.44 -53.28
N GLY A 598 -22.08 42.03 -53.41
CA GLY A 598 -23.36 41.33 -53.21
C GLY A 598 -23.98 41.47 -51.82
N ASN A 599 -23.41 42.30 -50.94
CA ASN A 599 -24.02 42.63 -49.65
C ASN A 599 -25.41 43.31 -49.83
N PRO A 600 -26.47 42.80 -49.19
CA PRO A 600 -27.85 43.26 -49.41
C PRO A 600 -28.14 44.68 -48.91
N GLU A 601 -27.30 45.23 -48.03
CA GLU A 601 -27.45 46.57 -47.45
C GLU A 601 -26.64 47.65 -48.19
N GLY A 602 -26.02 47.28 -49.32
CA GLY A 602 -25.22 48.20 -50.14
C GLY A 602 -23.82 48.49 -49.57
N ASN A 603 -23.34 47.70 -48.59
CA ASN A 603 -21.98 47.79 -48.06
C ASN A 603 -21.02 46.98 -48.95
N THR A 604 -20.76 47.46 -50.17
CA THR A 604 -20.12 46.64 -51.22
C THR A 604 -18.59 46.62 -51.24
N ALA A 605 -17.92 47.30 -50.30
CA ALA A 605 -16.46 47.33 -50.22
C ALA A 605 -15.94 46.08 -49.48
N PRO A 606 -15.22 45.15 -50.14
CA PRO A 606 -14.77 43.93 -49.47
C PRO A 606 -13.74 44.22 -48.37
N VAL A 607 -13.65 43.31 -47.39
CA VAL A 607 -12.57 43.29 -46.40
C VAL A 607 -11.22 43.19 -47.11
N GLU A 608 -10.27 44.07 -46.78
CA GLU A 608 -8.90 43.99 -47.27
C GLU A 608 -8.11 42.97 -46.45
N VAL A 609 -7.88 41.79 -47.02
CA VAL A 609 -7.11 40.72 -46.39
C VAL A 609 -5.63 40.90 -46.71
N VAL A 610 -4.87 41.48 -45.77
CA VAL A 610 -3.42 41.69 -45.90
C VAL A 610 -2.67 40.35 -45.88
N LEU A 611 -3.03 39.46 -44.96
CA LEU A 611 -2.60 38.06 -44.94
C LEU A 611 -3.58 37.22 -44.14
N ASP A 612 -4.04 36.11 -44.73
CA ASP A 612 -4.81 35.08 -44.02
C ASP A 612 -3.88 33.97 -43.48
N TYR A 613 -4.36 33.13 -42.56
CA TYR A 613 -3.56 32.07 -41.96
C TYR A 613 -3.00 31.11 -43.02
N PRO A 614 -1.67 30.97 -43.15
CA PRO A 614 -1.10 30.26 -44.30
C PRO A 614 -0.99 28.75 -44.11
N TYR A 615 -1.17 28.21 -42.89
CA TYR A 615 -0.80 26.82 -42.54
C TYR A 615 -2.01 25.89 -42.31
N GLY A 616 -3.02 25.97 -43.18
CA GLY A 616 -4.16 25.05 -43.17
C GLY A 616 -5.44 25.63 -42.57
N VAL A 617 -6.20 24.80 -41.86
CA VAL A 617 -7.54 25.11 -41.33
C VAL A 617 -7.45 25.84 -39.98
N ARG A 618 -8.32 26.83 -39.77
CA ARG A 618 -8.47 27.58 -38.51
C ARG A 618 -9.93 27.94 -38.24
N SER A 619 -10.21 28.61 -37.12
CA SER A 619 -11.57 28.83 -36.61
C SER A 619 -12.28 30.06 -37.20
N ASP A 620 -11.58 30.88 -37.98
CA ASP A 620 -12.06 32.17 -38.49
C ASP A 620 -12.57 33.12 -37.38
N GLU A 621 -11.93 33.11 -36.20
CA GLU A 621 -12.22 34.01 -35.07
C GLU A 621 -12.02 35.48 -35.49
N GLY A 622 -11.03 35.73 -36.33
CA GLY A 622 -10.81 37.04 -36.94
C GLY A 622 -11.94 37.51 -37.84
N ARG A 623 -12.59 36.60 -38.58
CA ARG A 623 -13.80 36.91 -39.35
C ARG A 623 -14.97 37.25 -38.43
N ALA A 624 -15.16 36.51 -37.34
CA ALA A 624 -16.20 36.80 -36.37
C ALA A 624 -16.02 38.18 -35.72
N MET A 625 -14.79 38.57 -35.40
CA MET A 625 -14.48 39.93 -34.93
C MET A 625 -14.84 41.02 -35.97
N LEU A 626 -14.59 40.75 -37.25
CA LEU A 626 -14.94 41.67 -38.34
C LEU A 626 -16.45 41.82 -38.52
N GLN A 627 -17.23 40.75 -38.33
CA GLN A 627 -18.69 40.79 -38.34
C GLN A 627 -19.22 41.69 -37.21
N ILE A 628 -18.68 41.55 -35.98
CA ILE A 628 -19.04 42.42 -34.85
C ILE A 628 -18.76 43.89 -35.18
N ILE A 629 -17.62 44.20 -35.78
CA ILE A 629 -17.30 45.57 -36.18
C ILE A 629 -18.25 46.05 -37.28
N HIS A 630 -18.64 45.19 -38.22
CA HIS A 630 -19.58 45.51 -39.28
C HIS A 630 -20.97 45.86 -38.73
N ASP A 631 -21.48 45.08 -37.77
CA ASP A 631 -22.75 45.36 -37.08
C ASP A 631 -22.74 46.74 -36.40
N LEU A 632 -21.62 47.06 -35.75
CA LEU A 632 -21.44 48.31 -35.00
C LEU A 632 -21.24 49.52 -35.92
N ALA A 633 -20.47 49.35 -37.00
CA ALA A 633 -20.02 50.41 -37.89
C ALA A 633 -20.05 49.95 -39.36
N PRO A 634 -21.24 49.80 -39.96
CA PRO A 634 -21.43 49.12 -41.25
C PRO A 634 -20.82 49.85 -42.45
N LYS A 635 -20.48 51.14 -42.31
CA LYS A 635 -19.82 51.95 -43.34
C LYS A 635 -18.30 52.07 -43.14
N SER A 636 -17.72 51.45 -42.12
CA SER A 636 -16.26 51.38 -41.94
C SER A 636 -15.63 50.45 -42.97
N PRO A 637 -14.55 50.87 -43.66
CA PRO A 637 -13.70 49.93 -44.38
C PRO A 637 -13.02 48.98 -43.38
N LEU A 638 -12.89 47.71 -43.73
CA LEU A 638 -12.33 46.69 -42.85
C LEU A 638 -11.06 46.08 -43.45
N ALA A 639 -10.12 45.68 -42.59
CA ALA A 639 -8.94 44.92 -42.99
C ALA A 639 -8.66 43.77 -42.03
N PHE A 640 -8.08 42.70 -42.54
CA PHE A 640 -7.67 41.53 -41.76
C PHE A 640 -6.19 41.24 -41.92
N ARG A 641 -5.54 40.83 -40.82
CA ARG A 641 -4.19 40.27 -40.84
C ARG A 641 -4.06 39.17 -39.79
N THR A 642 -3.69 37.95 -40.16
CA THR A 642 -3.47 36.88 -39.17
C THR A 642 -2.37 37.29 -38.17
N GLY A 643 -2.59 37.03 -36.89
CA GLY A 643 -1.61 37.21 -35.83
C GLY A 643 -0.92 35.91 -35.43
N PHE A 644 -1.17 34.79 -36.12
CA PHE A 644 -0.88 33.43 -35.65
C PHE A 644 0.40 32.78 -36.23
N ARG A 645 1.40 33.60 -36.61
CA ARG A 645 2.69 33.12 -37.15
C ARG A 645 3.82 33.17 -36.11
N SER A 646 4.16 34.34 -35.60
CA SER A 646 5.12 34.58 -34.50
C SER A 646 4.90 35.98 -33.92
N ALA A 647 5.42 36.27 -32.72
CA ALA A 647 5.34 37.60 -32.11
C ALA A 647 5.99 38.67 -33.01
N GLY A 648 7.11 38.33 -33.65
CA GLY A 648 7.79 39.19 -34.63
C GLY A 648 6.97 39.45 -35.90
N ASP A 649 6.28 38.44 -36.45
CA ASP A 649 5.39 38.62 -37.62
C ASP A 649 4.15 39.46 -37.25
N MET A 650 3.62 39.29 -36.03
CA MET A 650 2.52 40.14 -35.55
C MET A 650 2.97 41.60 -35.43
N ALA A 651 4.16 41.87 -34.86
CA ALA A 651 4.72 43.21 -34.78
C ALA A 651 4.83 43.86 -36.18
N GLN A 652 5.25 43.10 -37.19
CA GLN A 652 5.25 43.56 -38.59
C GLN A 652 3.82 43.75 -39.15
N GLY A 653 2.90 42.83 -38.85
CA GLY A 653 1.50 42.90 -39.27
C GLY A 653 0.77 44.15 -38.74
N ILE A 654 1.10 44.61 -37.54
CA ILE A 654 0.61 45.88 -36.97
C ILE A 654 1.02 47.07 -37.87
N LEU A 655 2.28 47.09 -38.32
CA LEU A 655 2.78 48.12 -39.23
C LEU A 655 2.14 48.02 -40.62
N GLU A 656 1.91 46.80 -41.13
CA GLU A 656 1.22 46.55 -42.40
C GLU A 656 -0.22 47.08 -42.37
N LEU A 657 -0.98 46.83 -41.30
CA LEU A 657 -2.35 47.35 -41.15
C LEU A 657 -2.38 48.88 -41.07
N LYS A 658 -1.43 49.49 -40.35
CA LYS A 658 -1.28 50.97 -40.35
C LYS A 658 -0.98 51.49 -41.76
N ASN A 659 -0.11 50.82 -42.52
CA ASN A 659 0.22 51.22 -43.89
C ASN A 659 -0.92 50.97 -44.88
N ALA A 660 -1.80 49.99 -44.61
CA ALA A 660 -3.07 49.81 -45.30
C ALA A 660 -4.12 50.88 -44.95
N GLY A 661 -3.76 51.88 -44.12
CA GLY A 661 -4.60 53.02 -43.77
C GLY A 661 -5.57 52.78 -42.61
N CYS A 662 -5.38 51.71 -41.82
CA CYS A 662 -6.18 51.49 -40.62
C CYS A 662 -5.94 52.59 -39.60
N LYS A 663 -7.03 53.18 -39.09
CA LYS A 663 -7.01 54.18 -38.01
C LYS A 663 -7.29 53.57 -36.65
N VAL A 664 -7.93 52.40 -36.64
CA VAL A 664 -8.15 51.57 -35.46
C VAL A 664 -7.61 50.17 -35.77
N ILE A 665 -6.84 49.58 -34.86
CA ILE A 665 -6.41 48.18 -34.93
C ILE A 665 -6.85 47.48 -33.66
N VAL A 666 -7.41 46.29 -33.80
CA VAL A 666 -7.84 45.45 -32.67
C VAL A 666 -7.23 44.05 -32.77
N ASP A 667 -6.85 43.47 -31.62
CA ASP A 667 -6.40 42.08 -31.54
C ASP A 667 -6.93 41.31 -30.32
N ASP A 668 -6.95 39.99 -30.45
CA ASP A 668 -7.31 39.03 -29.39
C ASP A 668 -6.17 38.04 -29.08
N VAL A 669 -4.93 38.40 -29.44
CA VAL A 669 -3.80 37.46 -29.55
C VAL A 669 -2.87 37.61 -28.36
N THR A 670 -2.59 36.50 -27.68
CA THR A 670 -1.58 36.48 -26.60
C THR A 670 -0.41 35.55 -26.93
N TYR A 671 0.82 36.08 -26.84
CA TYR A 671 2.06 35.32 -26.95
C TYR A 671 2.65 35.05 -25.57
N VAL A 672 2.75 33.77 -25.20
CA VAL A 672 3.31 33.34 -23.90
C VAL A 672 4.81 33.65 -23.75
N THR A 673 5.49 33.90 -24.87
CA THR A 673 6.90 34.27 -24.94
C THR A 673 7.16 35.77 -24.95
N GLU A 674 6.13 36.61 -25.05
CA GLU A 674 6.31 38.06 -24.87
C GLU A 674 6.51 38.37 -23.37
N PRO A 675 7.34 39.36 -23.02
CA PRO A 675 7.73 39.56 -21.63
C PRO A 675 6.61 40.13 -20.74
N PHE A 676 6.49 39.62 -19.52
CA PHE A 676 5.51 40.14 -18.54
C PHE A 676 5.98 41.43 -17.84
N PHE A 677 7.29 41.65 -17.77
CA PHE A 677 7.88 42.69 -16.92
C PHE A 677 8.57 43.84 -17.69
N GLN A 678 8.52 43.81 -19.03
CA GLN A 678 9.02 44.86 -19.91
C GLN A 678 8.42 44.76 -21.32
N ASP A 679 8.58 45.80 -22.15
CA ASP A 679 7.98 45.81 -23.48
C ASP A 679 8.69 44.88 -24.47
N GLY A 680 7.94 43.92 -24.99
CA GLY A 680 8.35 43.04 -26.08
C GLY A 680 8.25 43.69 -27.46
N VAL A 681 8.45 42.91 -28.52
CA VAL A 681 8.44 43.44 -29.90
C VAL A 681 7.04 43.84 -30.35
N VAL A 682 6.00 43.15 -29.87
CA VAL A 682 4.60 43.49 -30.21
C VAL A 682 4.24 44.82 -29.56
N ALA A 683 4.53 44.99 -28.26
CA ALA A 683 4.28 46.24 -27.53
C ALA A 683 4.97 47.45 -28.21
N LYS A 684 6.23 47.30 -28.63
CA LYS A 684 6.96 48.35 -29.35
C LYS A 684 6.32 48.71 -30.71
N ALA A 685 5.77 47.74 -31.43
CA ALA A 685 5.04 48.01 -32.67
C ALA A 685 3.71 48.75 -32.40
N VAL A 686 3.02 48.40 -31.31
CA VAL A 686 1.83 49.13 -30.84
C VAL A 686 2.17 50.59 -30.53
N ASP A 687 3.24 50.84 -29.78
CA ASP A 687 3.70 52.21 -29.49
C ASP A 687 3.99 52.99 -30.77
N GLN A 688 4.64 52.34 -31.75
CA GLN A 688 4.98 52.97 -33.02
C GLN A 688 3.75 53.41 -33.82
N VAL A 689 2.71 52.57 -33.92
CA VAL A 689 1.48 52.95 -34.64
C VAL A 689 0.62 53.92 -33.86
N THR A 690 0.63 53.82 -32.52
CA THR A 690 -0.09 54.76 -31.64
C THR A 690 0.49 56.16 -31.73
N ASN A 691 1.82 56.28 -31.71
CA ASN A 691 2.52 57.55 -31.96
C ASN A 691 2.27 58.10 -33.38
N ALA A 692 1.90 57.24 -34.32
CA ALA A 692 1.49 57.62 -35.67
C ALA A 692 -0.02 57.92 -35.80
N GLY A 693 -0.77 57.96 -34.70
CA GLY A 693 -2.18 58.34 -34.65
C GLY A 693 -3.19 57.20 -34.82
N VAL A 694 -2.75 55.94 -34.76
CA VAL A 694 -3.64 54.76 -34.76
C VAL A 694 -4.14 54.49 -33.34
N SER A 695 -5.43 54.24 -33.17
CA SER A 695 -5.96 53.72 -31.90
C SER A 695 -5.82 52.21 -31.87
N TYR A 696 -5.14 51.66 -30.87
CA TYR A 696 -4.88 50.22 -30.74
C TYR A 696 -5.60 49.64 -29.52
N PHE A 697 -6.31 48.52 -29.70
CA PHE A 697 -7.02 47.82 -28.62
C PHE A 697 -6.66 46.34 -28.63
N THR A 698 -6.27 45.79 -27.48
CA THR A 698 -5.99 44.35 -27.33
C THR A 698 -6.86 43.75 -26.23
N SER A 699 -7.15 42.47 -26.35
CA SER A 699 -7.82 41.70 -25.29
C SER A 699 -6.97 41.61 -24.00
N ALA A 700 -7.61 41.66 -22.83
CA ALA A 700 -6.91 41.55 -21.55
C ALA A 700 -6.44 40.12 -21.18
N GLY A 701 -6.87 39.11 -21.94
CA GLY A 701 -6.59 37.70 -21.67
C GLY A 701 -7.50 37.05 -20.61
N ASN A 702 -7.83 35.76 -20.80
CA ASN A 702 -8.72 35.00 -19.91
C ASN A 702 -7.97 34.16 -18.86
N PHE A 703 -6.91 34.72 -18.27
CA PHE A 703 -5.98 34.01 -17.39
C PHE A 703 -6.04 34.42 -15.92
N GLY A 704 -6.88 35.39 -15.52
CA GLY A 704 -6.86 35.96 -14.16
C GLY A 704 -7.03 34.96 -13.02
N GLN A 705 -7.86 33.93 -13.19
CA GLN A 705 -8.02 32.83 -12.19
C GLN A 705 -7.05 31.65 -12.42
N LYS A 706 -6.21 31.73 -13.46
CA LYS A 706 -5.27 30.70 -13.92
C LYS A 706 -3.81 31.14 -13.79
N ALA A 707 -3.54 32.20 -13.01
CA ALA A 707 -2.22 32.78 -12.85
C ALA A 707 -1.85 32.91 -11.37
N TYR A 708 -0.54 32.93 -11.10
CA TYR A 708 0.05 33.20 -9.80
C TYR A 708 1.25 34.14 -9.96
N THR A 709 1.35 35.15 -9.09
CA THR A 709 2.50 36.07 -9.09
C THR A 709 2.93 36.35 -7.66
N LYS A 710 4.24 36.28 -7.40
CA LYS A 710 4.84 36.60 -6.10
C LYS A 710 6.35 36.82 -6.24
N THR A 711 6.93 37.63 -5.37
CA THR A 711 8.38 37.71 -5.19
C THR A 711 8.90 36.35 -4.72
N PHE A 712 9.99 35.85 -5.32
CA PHE A 712 10.59 34.57 -4.94
C PHE A 712 11.00 34.55 -3.47
N GLN A 713 10.51 33.56 -2.72
CA GLN A 713 10.87 33.33 -1.32
C GLN A 713 11.50 31.95 -1.20
N ARG A 714 12.74 31.87 -0.74
CA ARG A 714 13.48 30.62 -0.63
C ARG A 714 12.94 29.72 0.49
N ALA A 715 12.85 28.42 0.21
CA ALA A 715 12.73 27.34 1.16
C ALA A 715 13.59 26.15 0.70
N PRO A 716 13.96 25.20 1.56
CA PRO A 716 14.72 24.01 1.14
C PRO A 716 13.98 23.25 0.04
N ALA A 717 14.67 22.97 -1.07
CA ALA A 717 14.13 22.14 -2.14
C ALA A 717 14.18 20.64 -1.75
N PRO A 718 13.33 19.79 -2.35
CA PRO A 718 13.50 18.34 -2.27
C PRO A 718 14.86 17.92 -2.83
N ALA A 719 15.39 16.79 -2.35
CA ALA A 719 16.67 16.27 -2.83
C ALA A 719 16.69 16.16 -4.38
N ASN A 720 17.85 16.54 -4.95
CA ASN A 720 18.17 16.48 -6.39
C ASN A 720 17.44 17.50 -7.31
N LEU A 721 16.91 18.62 -6.81
CA LEU A 721 16.25 19.68 -7.61
C LEU A 721 16.90 21.06 -7.52
N GLY A 722 18.13 21.13 -7.02
CA GLY A 722 18.80 22.39 -6.73
C GLY A 722 18.73 22.77 -5.25
N ASN A 723 19.14 24.01 -4.93
CA ASN A 723 19.38 24.44 -3.56
C ASN A 723 18.11 24.95 -2.85
N TYR A 724 17.20 25.59 -3.60
CA TYR A 724 16.03 26.26 -3.04
C TYR A 724 14.78 26.10 -3.91
N ALA A 725 13.61 26.03 -3.29
CA ALA A 725 12.30 26.07 -3.92
C ALA A 725 11.51 27.31 -3.46
N HIS A 726 10.47 27.68 -4.20
CA HIS A 726 9.59 28.78 -3.82
C HIS A 726 8.67 28.39 -2.66
N ASN A 727 8.60 29.22 -1.63
CA ASN A 727 7.66 29.09 -0.52
C ASN A 727 6.29 29.68 -0.90
N PHE A 728 5.36 28.82 -1.32
CA PHE A 728 4.02 29.23 -1.74
C PHE A 728 3.16 29.69 -0.55
N SER A 729 3.27 29.03 0.60
CA SER A 729 2.47 29.35 1.81
C SER A 729 2.95 30.56 2.60
N GLY A 730 4.22 30.93 2.49
CA GLY A 730 4.88 31.87 3.40
C GLY A 730 5.38 31.23 4.70
N THR A 731 4.96 30.01 5.04
CA THR A 731 5.39 29.28 6.26
C THR A 731 6.28 28.07 5.98
N GLY A 732 6.71 27.87 4.73
CA GLY A 732 7.68 26.85 4.33
C GLY A 732 7.12 25.75 3.44
N ASP A 733 5.80 25.74 3.17
CA ASP A 733 5.23 24.84 2.15
C ASP A 733 5.65 25.27 0.75
N ILE A 734 6.33 24.35 0.06
CA ILE A 734 6.90 24.53 -1.27
C ILE A 734 5.99 24.04 -2.39
N TYR A 735 4.77 23.61 -2.08
CA TYR A 735 3.81 23.12 -3.07
C TYR A 735 2.60 24.04 -3.21
N GLN A 736 2.21 24.30 -4.46
CA GLN A 736 0.91 24.88 -4.79
C GLN A 736 -0.03 23.76 -5.27
N ARG A 737 -1.16 23.58 -4.58
CA ARG A 737 -2.14 22.56 -4.98
C ARG A 737 -2.95 23.03 -6.18
N LEU A 738 -3.05 22.17 -7.20
CA LEU A 738 -3.83 22.40 -8.41
C LEU A 738 -4.94 21.36 -8.54
N LYS A 739 -6.04 21.74 -9.18
CA LYS A 739 -7.12 20.83 -9.59
C LYS A 739 -7.34 20.99 -11.09
N LEU A 740 -6.94 19.98 -11.84
CA LEU A 740 -7.00 19.97 -13.29
C LEU A 740 -8.16 19.07 -13.76
N LYS A 741 -8.86 19.50 -14.82
CA LYS A 741 -9.76 18.62 -15.59
C LYS A 741 -8.93 17.83 -16.61
N SER A 742 -9.50 16.80 -17.23
CA SER A 742 -8.85 16.16 -18.38
C SER A 742 -8.66 17.19 -19.50
N GLY A 743 -7.46 17.24 -20.09
CA GLY A 743 -7.10 18.19 -21.15
C GLY A 743 -5.59 18.41 -21.26
N THR A 744 -5.21 19.23 -22.23
CA THR A 744 -3.82 19.67 -22.44
C THR A 744 -3.63 21.04 -21.78
N TYR A 745 -2.54 21.22 -21.05
CA TYR A 745 -2.22 22.45 -20.34
C TYR A 745 -0.84 22.98 -20.76
N THR A 746 -0.72 24.30 -20.85
CA THR A 746 0.54 25.02 -21.02
C THR A 746 0.76 25.86 -19.76
N ILE A 747 1.92 25.75 -19.12
CA ILE A 747 2.22 26.42 -17.85
C ILE A 747 3.43 27.30 -18.07
N VAL A 748 3.25 28.61 -17.95
CA VAL A 748 4.33 29.57 -18.24
C VAL A 748 4.82 30.18 -16.95
N LEU A 749 6.14 30.13 -16.73
CA LEU A 749 6.83 30.83 -15.66
C LEU A 749 7.69 31.93 -16.29
N GLN A 750 7.56 33.18 -15.84
CA GLN A 750 8.50 34.25 -16.18
C GLN A 750 9.01 34.90 -14.90
N TRP A 751 10.24 35.41 -14.93
CA TRP A 751 10.79 36.23 -13.85
C TRP A 751 11.41 37.51 -14.39
N LYS A 752 11.63 38.46 -13.48
CA LYS A 752 12.22 39.76 -13.84
C LYS A 752 13.74 39.60 -13.98
N ASP A 753 14.24 39.66 -15.21
CA ASP A 753 15.67 39.71 -15.53
C ASP A 753 15.89 40.30 -16.94
N ALA A 754 17.15 40.37 -17.41
CA ALA A 754 17.45 40.81 -18.77
C ALA A 754 17.02 39.77 -19.84
N ILE A 755 16.57 40.25 -21.00
CA ILE A 755 16.06 39.43 -22.11
C ILE A 755 17.01 39.50 -23.30
N TYR A 756 17.73 38.41 -23.53
CA TYR A 756 18.74 38.35 -24.57
C TYR A 756 18.15 38.57 -25.97
N SER A 757 17.00 37.97 -26.26
CA SER A 757 16.31 38.08 -27.57
C SER A 757 15.82 39.49 -27.91
N LEU A 758 15.85 40.42 -26.94
CA LEU A 758 15.58 41.85 -27.13
C LEU A 758 16.87 42.69 -27.10
N ALA A 759 17.99 42.08 -27.47
CA ALA A 759 19.33 42.69 -27.50
C ALA A 759 19.89 43.14 -26.14
N GLN A 760 19.39 42.58 -25.03
CA GLN A 760 19.97 42.82 -23.70
C GLN A 760 21.06 41.78 -23.44
N THR A 761 22.31 42.13 -23.78
CA THR A 761 23.44 41.21 -23.96
C THR A 761 23.84 40.36 -22.75
N GLN A 762 23.35 40.67 -21.55
CA GLN A 762 23.57 39.86 -20.35
C GLN A 762 22.69 38.59 -20.33
N GLY A 763 21.46 38.67 -20.86
CA GLY A 763 20.42 37.66 -20.62
C GLY A 763 20.12 37.46 -19.12
N THR A 764 19.32 36.45 -18.81
CA THR A 764 18.99 36.15 -17.41
C THR A 764 20.19 35.61 -16.64
N ILE A 765 20.39 36.11 -15.42
CA ILE A 765 21.40 35.59 -14.47
C ILE A 765 20.80 34.59 -13.49
N ASN A 766 19.48 34.47 -13.50
CA ASN A 766 18.72 33.50 -12.72
C ASN A 766 18.21 32.38 -13.61
N ASP A 767 18.01 31.22 -13.00
CA ASP A 767 17.52 30.01 -13.64
C ASP A 767 16.48 29.40 -12.70
N LEU A 768 15.21 29.50 -13.10
CA LEU A 768 14.06 29.07 -12.31
C LEU A 768 13.30 28.01 -13.07
N ASP A 769 13.15 26.85 -12.43
CA ASP A 769 12.41 25.70 -12.93
C ASP A 769 10.99 25.65 -12.35
N ILE A 770 10.07 24.96 -13.05
CA ILE A 770 8.73 24.64 -12.54
C ILE A 770 8.38 23.16 -12.74
N TYR A 771 7.89 22.53 -11.67
CA TYR A 771 7.51 21.13 -11.66
C TYR A 771 6.05 20.95 -11.22
N LEU A 772 5.28 20.20 -11.99
CA LEU A 772 4.08 19.53 -11.50
C LEU A 772 4.50 18.27 -10.72
N VAL A 773 3.90 18.06 -9.55
CA VAL A 773 4.20 16.90 -8.70
C VAL A 773 2.94 16.11 -8.44
N ASP A 774 2.96 14.81 -8.77
CA ASP A 774 1.87 13.87 -8.49
C ASP A 774 2.41 12.62 -7.79
N GLN A 775 1.94 12.38 -6.56
CA GLN A 775 2.44 11.33 -5.65
C GLN A 775 3.97 11.20 -5.60
N GLY A 776 4.70 12.32 -5.70
CA GLY A 776 6.16 12.39 -5.65
C GLY A 776 6.87 12.17 -7.00
N GLU A 777 6.13 11.85 -8.06
CA GLU A 777 6.63 11.93 -9.44
C GLU A 777 6.61 13.40 -9.91
N ARG A 778 7.60 13.80 -10.70
CA ARG A 778 7.85 15.20 -11.09
C ARG A 778 7.80 15.33 -12.60
N ILE A 779 7.13 16.37 -13.07
CA ILE A 779 6.71 16.54 -14.47
C ILE A 779 6.92 18.01 -14.85
N GLY A 780 7.71 18.31 -15.89
CA GLY A 780 7.93 19.68 -16.38
C GLY A 780 9.06 19.79 -17.40
N PHE A 781 9.10 20.89 -18.16
CA PHE A 781 10.23 21.28 -18.99
C PHE A 781 11.15 22.18 -18.15
N ASN A 782 12.43 21.84 -18.09
CA ASN A 782 13.41 22.49 -17.21
C ASN A 782 14.70 22.72 -18.01
N ARG A 783 14.71 23.82 -18.76
CA ARG A 783 15.81 24.29 -19.59
C ARG A 783 16.79 25.07 -18.70
N ASN A 784 18.06 25.11 -19.12
CA ASN A 784 18.99 26.11 -18.58
C ASN A 784 18.75 27.47 -19.24
N ASN A 785 18.27 28.45 -18.49
CA ASN A 785 18.01 29.78 -19.04
C ASN A 785 19.19 30.75 -18.92
N LEU A 786 20.25 30.42 -18.16
CA LEU A 786 21.37 31.34 -17.91
C LEU A 786 21.96 31.93 -19.21
N GLY A 787 22.01 33.26 -19.30
CA GLY A 787 22.46 33.99 -20.49
C GLY A 787 21.46 34.06 -21.65
N GLY A 788 20.27 33.48 -21.48
CA GLY A 788 19.13 33.53 -22.41
C GLY A 788 18.00 34.41 -21.89
N ASP A 789 16.75 34.02 -22.16
CA ASP A 789 15.56 34.76 -21.74
C ASP A 789 14.97 34.21 -20.42
N PRO A 790 14.39 35.05 -19.53
CA PRO A 790 13.90 34.70 -18.20
C PRO A 790 12.48 34.09 -18.22
N PHE A 791 12.30 32.99 -18.94
CA PHE A 791 11.02 32.26 -18.98
C PHE A 791 11.17 30.74 -19.15
N GLU A 792 10.14 30.03 -18.71
CA GLU A 792 9.92 28.58 -18.86
C GLU A 792 8.47 28.29 -19.26
N VAL A 793 8.23 27.20 -19.99
CA VAL A 793 6.91 26.81 -20.56
C VAL A 793 6.60 25.33 -20.36
#